data_AF-A0A523Z5T3-F1
#
_entry.id   AF-A0A523Z5T3-F1
#
_cell.length_a   1.000
_cell.length_b   1.000
_cell.length_c   1.000
_cell.angle_alpha   90.00
_cell.angle_beta   90.00
_cell.angle_gamma   90.00
#
_symmetry.space_group_name_H-M   'P 1'
#
loop_
_entity.id
_entity.type
_entity.pdbx_description
1 polymer ?
#
loop_
_entity_poly.entity_id
_entity_poly.type
_entity_poly.pdbx_seq_one_letter_code
_entity_poly.pdbx_strand_id
1 'polypeptide(L)'
;SGHSISYYYFGYVMIAALSKLVALSTSTTFYLGLSLMAALASVAVFGLVYNMIAASRRRDEPAVSEGPALIPRAAAFGLAAAGLMAIVSNLAGVFELMARHGIGSRGFYGLVGIFGLDGTYDCAAAPADCGEWYPTRFWWWWKATRMGSAFDIQEFPFFSFQFGDLHPHVLVMPFLITLFAVAFQMVLGARSHSGDGDGGERLDALWWMRHPGRFLLVGLLLGGIVFIDTWALPVTTLMLIAAVAVANWLRTGGRLLHTLADSVGFALPLVAAMFLFYLPFHVNLDTDIKGLDITQTAITGYPPPKSESTRPLHFLLFWAPLLWIGLSFVAVYVWGRWREVLTRPALALAALAWAAPIGLWALIVLGRDGVSGLADELSERGPSLITVLILMASITAVALSFLHQLRRPAREQDRSELFTFCLAGFAFLMMLGAEFYFVNDLLGWRANTVFRFWHQSWIILAIVGGFGLYRLTLGWRLPKLRPGEVPWRRLAGLGVAFGAVYTVLVAIEPWDVLYAKWWTATLGIFIAGGSIVAYATAAALRDASGPVAWQRLGWLGVTTVILAAALVYPVAVTFERTGGFRNPQSMNGLVHVQRGDPAEYEAIQWLDRNVEGTPVILEAVGDDFSDYSRVSARTGLPTVMGWPGHELQWRGYPSAYTVGPAVETPYTDRPDEVATIYTTADIQEAKALLDKYGVKYVYVGRLE
;
A
#
# COMPACT_ATOMS: atom_id res chain seq x y z
N SER A 1 -26.42 -14.57 3.46
CA SER A 1 -26.66 -15.93 3.96
C SER A 1 -27.09 -16.05 5.43
N GLY A 2 -27.02 -15.00 6.28
CA GLY A 2 -27.56 -15.06 7.65
C GLY A 2 -26.69 -15.77 8.70
N HIS A 3 -25.41 -16.00 8.39
CA HIS A 3 -24.45 -16.59 9.32
C HIS A 3 -23.39 -15.59 9.77
N SER A 4 -22.79 -15.83 10.93
CA SER A 4 -21.66 -15.06 11.43
C SER A 4 -20.44 -15.23 10.52
N ILE A 5 -19.74 -14.14 10.25
CA ILE A 5 -18.43 -14.15 9.60
C ILE A 5 -17.43 -13.62 10.61
N SER A 6 -16.36 -14.36 10.83
CA SER A 6 -15.24 -13.88 11.62
C SER A 6 -14.29 -13.09 10.74
N TYR A 7 -14.47 -11.78 10.73
CA TYR A 7 -13.70 -10.86 9.90
C TYR A 7 -13.29 -9.61 10.69
N TYR A 8 -12.18 -8.99 10.29
CA TYR A 8 -11.74 -7.71 10.86
C TYR A 8 -12.63 -6.58 10.33
N TYR A 9 -13.77 -6.35 11.01
CA TYR A 9 -14.83 -5.47 10.52
C TYR A 9 -14.85 -4.07 11.13
N PHE A 10 -13.95 -3.77 12.08
CA PHE A 10 -14.04 -2.53 12.86
C PHE A 10 -13.93 -1.28 12.01
N GLY A 11 -13.04 -1.30 11.01
CA GLY A 11 -12.93 -0.18 10.09
C GLY A 11 -14.24 0.10 9.32
N TYR A 12 -14.99 -0.95 8.93
CA TYR A 12 -16.32 -0.77 8.33
C TYR A 12 -17.32 -0.20 9.32
N VAL A 13 -17.29 -0.64 10.59
CA VAL A 13 -18.14 -0.09 11.64
C VAL A 13 -17.83 1.39 11.88
N MET A 14 -16.56 1.80 11.83
CA MET A 14 -16.18 3.20 11.94
C MET A 14 -16.79 4.03 10.80
N ILE A 15 -16.67 3.56 9.55
CA ILE A 15 -17.27 4.25 8.41
C ILE A 15 -18.80 4.27 8.52
N ALA A 16 -19.44 3.14 8.81
CA ALA A 16 -20.89 3.04 8.93
C ALA A 16 -21.45 3.90 10.07
N ALA A 17 -20.75 4.00 11.20
CA ALA A 17 -21.12 4.87 12.30
C ALA A 17 -21.04 6.35 11.89
N LEU A 18 -19.98 6.73 11.17
CA LEU A 18 -19.86 8.07 10.59
C LEU A 18 -20.98 8.35 9.59
N SER A 19 -21.31 7.39 8.72
CA SER A 19 -22.41 7.50 7.76
C SER A 19 -23.75 7.80 8.45
N LYS A 20 -24.06 7.07 9.52
CA LYS A 20 -25.27 7.28 10.33
C LYS A 20 -25.24 8.63 11.04
N LEU A 21 -24.09 9.05 11.57
CA LEU A 21 -23.94 10.31 12.30
C LEU A 21 -24.14 11.54 11.38
N VAL A 22 -23.71 11.47 10.13
CA VAL A 22 -23.91 12.56 9.15
C VAL A 22 -25.25 12.46 8.39
N ALA A 23 -26.05 11.42 8.64
CA ALA A 23 -27.34 11.18 8.00
C ALA A 23 -27.30 11.22 6.46
N LEU A 24 -26.25 10.65 5.85
CA LEU A 24 -26.11 10.50 4.41
C LEU A 24 -26.31 9.05 3.97
N SER A 25 -26.72 8.83 2.72
CA SER A 25 -26.91 7.49 2.17
C SER A 25 -25.60 6.70 2.12
N THR A 26 -25.67 5.37 2.30
CA THR A 26 -24.51 4.47 2.14
C THR A 26 -23.84 4.65 0.79
N SER A 27 -24.63 4.80 -0.28
CA SER A 27 -24.13 5.03 -1.65
C SER A 27 -23.26 6.27 -1.82
N THR A 28 -23.43 7.28 -0.96
CA THR A 28 -22.61 8.50 -0.94
C THR A 28 -21.44 8.36 0.02
N THR A 29 -21.71 7.86 1.22
CA THR A 29 -20.72 7.76 2.29
C THR A 29 -19.63 6.74 2.02
N PHE A 30 -19.88 5.71 1.20
CA PHE A 30 -18.85 4.76 0.78
C PHE A 30 -17.67 5.48 0.10
N TYR A 31 -17.94 6.32 -0.90
CA TYR A 31 -16.90 7.08 -1.61
C TYR A 31 -16.30 8.20 -0.77
N LEU A 32 -17.10 8.83 0.12
CA LEU A 32 -16.57 9.79 1.09
C LEU A 32 -15.63 9.11 2.09
N GLY A 33 -15.97 7.91 2.56
CA GLY A 33 -15.15 7.10 3.44
C GLY A 33 -13.81 6.75 2.79
N LEU A 34 -13.83 6.32 1.53
CA LEU A 34 -12.61 6.04 0.77
C LEU A 34 -11.73 7.29 0.64
N SER A 35 -12.32 8.42 0.26
CA SER A 35 -11.64 9.71 0.15
C SER A 35 -11.06 10.17 1.49
N LEU A 36 -11.80 9.95 2.58
CA LEU A 36 -11.38 10.27 3.93
C LEU A 36 -10.16 9.44 4.36
N MET A 37 -10.16 8.12 4.11
CA MET A 37 -9.01 7.26 4.44
C MET A 37 -7.75 7.68 3.69
N ALA A 38 -7.87 7.95 2.39
CA ALA A 38 -6.76 8.45 1.58
C ALA A 38 -6.24 9.80 2.11
N ALA A 39 -7.12 10.74 2.42
CA ALA A 39 -6.77 12.04 2.95
C ALA A 39 -6.08 11.96 4.33
N LEU A 40 -6.61 11.15 5.25
CA LEU A 40 -6.03 10.95 6.58
C LEU A 40 -4.65 10.29 6.49
N ALA A 41 -4.48 9.29 5.62
CA ALA A 41 -3.18 8.66 5.40
C ALA A 41 -2.17 9.68 4.83
N SER A 42 -2.56 10.50 3.85
CA SER A 42 -1.70 11.55 3.30
C SER A 42 -1.32 12.61 4.33
N VAL A 43 -2.25 13.04 5.19
CA VAL A 43 -1.97 13.98 6.30
C VAL A 43 -1.02 13.36 7.32
N ALA A 44 -1.21 12.08 7.66
CA ALA A 44 -0.32 11.37 8.58
C ALA A 44 1.11 11.24 8.03
N VAL A 45 1.27 10.85 6.75
CA VAL A 45 2.59 10.79 6.10
C VAL A 45 3.24 12.16 6.03
N PHE A 46 2.48 13.18 5.61
CA PHE A 46 2.94 14.57 5.57
C PHE A 46 3.45 15.01 6.94
N GLY A 47 2.64 14.80 7.99
CA GLY A 47 2.95 15.20 9.35
C GLY A 47 4.18 14.49 9.90
N LEU A 48 4.32 13.17 9.66
CA LEU A 48 5.47 12.41 10.11
C LEU A 48 6.77 12.91 9.44
N VAL A 49 6.81 13.00 8.11
CA VAL A 49 8.00 13.46 7.39
C VAL A 49 8.32 14.93 7.70
N TYR A 50 7.30 15.78 7.81
CA TYR A 50 7.48 17.17 8.23
C TYR A 50 8.21 17.25 9.57
N ASN A 51 7.74 16.49 10.58
CA ASN A 51 8.34 16.48 11.91
C ASN A 51 9.73 15.84 11.94
N MET A 52 9.98 14.79 11.15
CA MET A 52 11.32 14.22 10.97
C MET A 52 12.31 15.26 10.42
N ILE A 53 11.91 16.02 9.41
CA ILE A 53 12.75 17.08 8.83
C ILE A 53 12.94 18.23 9.82
N ALA A 54 11.88 18.65 10.50
CA ALA A 54 11.96 19.70 11.52
C ALA A 54 12.93 19.34 12.65
N ALA A 55 12.90 18.09 13.12
CA ALA A 55 13.81 17.58 14.14
C ALA A 55 15.27 17.53 13.66
N SER A 56 15.51 17.08 12.41
CA SER A 56 16.85 17.04 11.80
C SER A 56 17.42 18.45 11.60
N ARG A 57 16.61 19.41 11.14
CA ARG A 57 17.05 20.82 10.92
C ARG A 57 17.47 21.55 12.19
N ARG A 58 16.74 21.38 13.30
CA ARG A 58 17.09 22.04 14.58
C ARG A 58 18.50 21.67 15.06
N ARG A 59 19.01 20.53 14.61
CA ARG A 59 20.40 20.11 14.85
C ARG A 59 21.38 20.81 13.91
N ASP A 60 21.06 20.86 12.62
CA ASP A 60 21.95 21.43 11.60
C ASP A 60 22.05 22.98 11.68
N GLU A 61 21.01 23.66 12.16
CA GLU A 61 20.92 25.13 12.27
C GLU A 61 20.37 25.58 13.66
N PRO A 62 21.18 25.55 14.73
CA PRO A 62 20.71 25.76 16.11
C PRO A 62 20.31 27.21 16.48
N ALA A 63 20.25 28.15 15.53
CA ALA A 63 20.00 29.56 15.82
C ALA A 63 18.95 30.20 14.88
N VAL A 64 17.67 30.08 15.25
CA VAL A 64 16.68 31.17 15.19
C VAL A 64 15.64 30.88 16.28
N SER A 65 15.65 31.69 17.35
CA SER A 65 14.49 31.82 18.24
C SER A 65 13.43 32.64 17.51
N GLU A 66 12.36 32.01 17.02
CA GLU A 66 11.03 32.62 16.87
C GLU A 66 10.01 31.64 16.27
N GLY A 67 9.02 31.24 17.08
CA GLY A 67 7.65 30.91 16.64
C GLY A 67 7.38 29.69 15.74
N PRO A 68 6.08 29.34 15.55
CA PRO A 68 5.60 28.23 14.75
C PRO A 68 5.54 28.59 13.25
N ALA A 69 6.62 29.13 12.69
CA ALA A 69 6.66 29.38 11.25
C ALA A 69 6.71 28.05 10.48
N LEU A 70 5.85 27.90 9.47
CA LEU A 70 5.88 26.78 8.53
C LEU A 70 7.31 26.62 7.98
N ILE A 71 7.88 25.42 8.06
CA ILE A 71 9.19 25.10 7.48
C ILE A 71 8.96 24.70 6.01
N PRO A 72 9.26 25.55 5.00
CA PRO A 72 8.82 25.30 3.63
C PRO A 72 9.44 24.04 3.02
N ARG A 73 10.72 23.76 3.34
CA ARG A 73 11.39 22.51 2.91
C ARG A 73 10.72 21.28 3.52
N ALA A 74 10.38 21.30 4.80
CA ALA A 74 9.71 20.19 5.47
C ALA A 74 8.31 19.97 4.89
N ALA A 75 7.58 21.06 4.60
CA ALA A 75 6.28 20.98 3.94
C ALA A 75 6.40 20.38 2.52
N ALA A 76 7.37 20.83 1.72
CA ALA A 76 7.57 20.33 0.36
C ALA A 76 7.90 18.82 0.34
N PHE A 77 8.80 18.36 1.20
CA PHE A 77 9.18 16.94 1.26
C PHE A 77 8.15 16.08 1.99
N GLY A 78 7.37 16.64 2.93
CA GLY A 78 6.19 16.00 3.49
C GLY A 78 5.11 15.77 2.42
N LEU A 79 4.86 16.77 1.55
CA LEU A 79 3.95 16.63 0.41
C LEU A 79 4.49 15.63 -0.62
N ALA A 80 5.81 15.65 -0.88
CA ALA A 80 6.44 14.66 -1.73
C ALA A 80 6.22 13.24 -1.19
N ALA A 81 6.42 13.01 0.12
CA ALA A 81 6.15 11.71 0.75
C ALA A 81 4.68 11.28 0.59
N ALA A 82 3.75 12.19 0.82
CA ALA A 82 2.32 11.93 0.63
C ALA A 82 2.00 11.57 -0.84
N GLY A 83 2.62 12.24 -1.81
CA GLY A 83 2.49 11.93 -3.23
C GLY A 83 3.13 10.60 -3.64
N LEU A 84 4.31 10.27 -3.09
CA LEU A 84 4.98 8.97 -3.29
C LEU A 84 4.12 7.81 -2.77
N MET A 85 3.34 8.04 -1.70
CA MET A 85 2.40 7.03 -1.20
C MET A 85 1.12 7.00 -2.05
N ALA A 86 0.46 8.14 -2.21
CA ALA A 86 -0.92 8.19 -2.67
C ALA A 86 -1.09 8.23 -4.19
N ILE A 87 -0.05 8.60 -4.96
CA ILE A 87 -0.15 8.84 -6.42
C ILE A 87 0.81 7.93 -7.20
N VAL A 88 2.06 7.78 -6.75
CA VAL A 88 3.05 6.99 -7.48
C VAL A 88 2.63 5.52 -7.55
N SER A 89 2.70 4.95 -8.75
CA SER A 89 2.45 3.52 -9.01
C SER A 89 3.73 2.76 -9.30
N ASN A 90 3.58 1.48 -9.66
CA ASN A 90 4.63 0.73 -10.34
C ASN A 90 4.72 1.08 -11.84
N LEU A 91 5.60 0.39 -12.57
CA LEU A 91 5.90 0.67 -13.97
C LEU A 91 5.01 -0.06 -14.99
N ALA A 92 4.03 -0.86 -14.56
CA ALA A 92 3.20 -1.66 -15.47
C ALA A 92 2.44 -0.82 -16.50
N GLY A 93 1.97 0.37 -16.10
CA GLY A 93 1.24 1.28 -16.99
C GLY A 93 2.02 1.71 -18.23
N VAL A 94 3.36 1.80 -18.14
CA VAL A 94 4.22 2.12 -19.30
C VAL A 94 4.10 1.03 -20.37
N PHE A 95 4.19 -0.23 -19.96
CA PHE A 95 4.15 -1.37 -20.88
C PHE A 95 2.75 -1.56 -21.46
N GLU A 96 1.70 -1.33 -20.67
CA GLU A 96 0.34 -1.37 -21.22
C GLU A 96 0.11 -0.25 -22.25
N LEU A 97 0.59 0.97 -21.97
CA LEU A 97 0.49 2.09 -22.90
C LEU A 97 1.30 1.82 -24.19
N MET A 98 2.51 1.27 -24.06
CA MET A 98 3.31 0.83 -25.22
C MET A 98 2.56 -0.22 -26.05
N ALA A 99 1.97 -1.23 -25.41
CA ALA A 99 1.25 -2.30 -26.08
C ALA A 99 0.05 -1.78 -26.86
N ARG A 100 -0.68 -0.85 -26.23
CA ARG A 100 -1.79 -0.13 -26.84
C ARG A 100 -1.37 0.63 -28.10
N HIS A 101 -0.18 1.24 -28.12
CA HIS A 101 0.36 1.98 -29.27
C HIS A 101 1.16 1.12 -30.27
N GLY A 102 1.05 -0.20 -30.19
CA GLY A 102 1.71 -1.10 -31.15
C GLY A 102 3.23 -1.19 -30.98
N ILE A 103 3.77 -0.77 -29.82
CA ILE A 103 5.20 -0.75 -29.55
C ILE A 103 5.61 -2.06 -28.88
N GLY A 104 6.62 -2.74 -29.42
CA GLY A 104 7.18 -3.99 -28.87
C GLY A 104 6.74 -5.25 -29.63
N SER A 105 7.40 -6.37 -29.35
CA SER A 105 7.13 -7.67 -29.96
C SER A 105 6.60 -8.67 -28.94
N ARG A 106 5.99 -9.78 -29.37
CA ARG A 106 5.60 -10.87 -28.46
C ARG A 106 6.77 -11.37 -27.59
N GLY A 107 7.98 -11.43 -28.14
CA GLY A 107 9.18 -11.79 -27.38
C GLY A 107 9.54 -10.77 -26.31
N PHE A 108 9.40 -9.47 -26.60
CA PHE A 108 9.60 -8.40 -25.62
C PHE A 108 8.57 -8.50 -24.47
N TYR A 109 7.29 -8.68 -24.79
CA TYR A 109 6.25 -8.84 -23.78
C TYR A 109 6.39 -10.14 -22.98
N GLY A 110 6.86 -11.22 -23.61
CA GLY A 110 7.25 -12.45 -22.92
C GLY A 110 8.41 -12.28 -21.94
N LEU A 111 9.35 -11.36 -22.22
CA LEU A 111 10.41 -10.97 -21.28
C LEU A 111 9.87 -10.11 -20.12
N VAL A 112 9.01 -9.13 -20.42
CA VAL A 112 8.35 -8.27 -19.43
C VAL A 112 7.53 -9.11 -18.45
N GLY A 113 6.79 -10.10 -18.95
CA GLY A 113 6.21 -11.18 -18.16
C GLY A 113 4.96 -10.84 -17.35
N ILE A 114 4.40 -9.62 -17.50
CA ILE A 114 3.16 -9.19 -16.83
C ILE A 114 2.00 -10.08 -17.28
N PHE A 115 1.26 -10.64 -16.32
CA PHE A 115 0.17 -11.57 -16.62
C PHE A 115 -0.93 -10.91 -17.45
N GLY A 116 -1.31 -11.54 -18.56
CA GLY A 116 -2.33 -11.03 -19.49
C GLY A 116 -1.83 -9.93 -20.45
N LEU A 117 -0.52 -9.64 -20.48
CA LEU A 117 0.11 -8.73 -21.43
C LEU A 117 1.11 -9.48 -22.32
N ASP A 118 0.58 -10.22 -23.29
CA ASP A 118 1.37 -11.11 -24.17
C ASP A 118 1.83 -10.48 -25.49
N GLY A 119 1.48 -9.20 -25.73
CA GLY A 119 1.74 -8.54 -27.00
C GLY A 119 1.08 -7.17 -27.12
N THR A 120 1.29 -6.57 -28.29
CA THR A 120 0.59 -5.35 -28.70
C THR A 120 -0.90 -5.62 -28.94
N TYR A 121 -1.70 -4.56 -28.87
CA TYR A 121 -3.14 -4.68 -29.10
C TYR A 121 -3.41 -4.97 -30.58
N ASP A 122 -4.33 -5.89 -30.86
CA ASP A 122 -4.80 -6.18 -32.22
C ASP A 122 -5.98 -5.26 -32.56
N CYS A 123 -5.64 -4.05 -33.01
CA CYS A 123 -6.64 -3.04 -33.35
C CYS A 123 -7.50 -3.41 -34.57
N ALA A 124 -7.10 -4.41 -35.37
CA ALA A 124 -7.92 -4.92 -36.46
C ALA A 124 -9.00 -5.87 -35.94
N ALA A 125 -8.64 -6.74 -34.98
CA ALA A 125 -9.58 -7.67 -34.34
C ALA A 125 -10.50 -6.98 -33.32
N ALA A 126 -9.99 -6.01 -32.57
CA ALA A 126 -10.74 -5.28 -31.54
C ALA A 126 -10.51 -3.75 -31.65
N PRO A 127 -11.13 -3.06 -32.63
CA PRO A 127 -10.94 -1.63 -32.82
C PRO A 127 -11.30 -0.77 -31.59
N ALA A 128 -12.25 -1.24 -30.77
CA ALA A 128 -12.67 -0.54 -29.54
C ALA A 128 -11.57 -0.46 -28.46
N ASP A 129 -10.70 -1.46 -28.38
CA ASP A 129 -9.51 -1.44 -27.50
C ASP A 129 -8.49 -0.38 -27.95
N CYS A 130 -8.68 0.12 -29.18
CA CYS A 130 -7.83 1.07 -29.84
C CYS A 130 -8.48 2.41 -30.19
N GLY A 131 -9.65 2.73 -29.61
CA GLY A 131 -10.34 4.00 -29.86
C GLY A 131 -9.73 5.19 -29.13
N GLU A 132 -9.01 4.96 -28.04
CA GLU A 132 -8.52 6.00 -27.13
C GLU A 132 -6.99 6.01 -27.03
N TRP A 133 -6.39 7.15 -26.66
CA TRP A 133 -4.93 7.24 -26.49
C TRP A 133 -4.41 6.43 -25.29
N TYR A 134 -5.30 6.13 -24.35
CA TYR A 134 -5.06 5.31 -23.16
C TYR A 134 -5.60 3.88 -23.35
N PRO A 135 -5.12 2.89 -22.57
CA PRO A 135 -5.65 1.53 -22.66
C PRO A 135 -7.13 1.45 -22.24
N THR A 136 -7.95 0.77 -23.03
CA THR A 136 -9.39 0.55 -22.76
C THR A 136 -9.77 -0.93 -22.68
N ARG A 137 -8.83 -1.83 -22.99
CA ARG A 137 -9.06 -3.28 -22.96
C ARG A 137 -9.58 -3.70 -21.58
N PHE A 138 -10.61 -4.55 -21.56
CA PHE A 138 -11.20 -5.05 -20.33
C PHE A 138 -10.11 -5.55 -19.36
N TRP A 139 -10.15 -5.03 -18.12
CA TRP A 139 -9.24 -5.39 -17.01
C TRP A 139 -7.75 -5.07 -17.21
N TRP A 140 -7.36 -4.21 -18.17
CA TRP A 140 -5.95 -3.83 -18.33
C TRP A 140 -5.32 -3.30 -17.03
N TRP A 141 -6.09 -2.54 -16.24
CA TRP A 141 -5.63 -1.90 -15.01
C TRP A 141 -5.37 -2.90 -13.88
N TRP A 142 -5.99 -4.09 -13.92
CA TRP A 142 -5.77 -5.16 -12.94
C TRP A 142 -4.36 -5.76 -13.04
N LYS A 143 -3.82 -5.79 -14.26
CA LYS A 143 -2.49 -6.37 -14.57
C LYS A 143 -1.35 -5.71 -13.82
N ALA A 144 -1.51 -4.45 -13.41
CA ALA A 144 -0.54 -3.76 -12.58
C ALA A 144 -0.32 -4.42 -11.22
N THR A 145 -1.20 -5.32 -10.78
CA THR A 145 -1.05 -6.09 -9.54
C THR A 145 -0.68 -7.55 -9.77
N ARG A 146 -0.49 -7.96 -11.03
CA ARG A 146 -0.33 -9.36 -11.48
C ARG A 146 0.95 -9.51 -12.31
N MET A 147 2.11 -9.44 -11.65
CA MET A 147 3.38 -9.38 -12.36
C MET A 147 3.82 -10.70 -13.00
N GLY A 148 3.54 -11.87 -12.42
CA GLY A 148 3.99 -13.16 -12.98
C GLY A 148 2.89 -14.17 -13.26
N SER A 149 1.76 -14.12 -12.55
CA SER A 149 0.62 -15.00 -12.77
C SER A 149 -0.69 -14.36 -12.28
N ALA A 150 -1.82 -15.02 -12.55
CA ALA A 150 -3.12 -14.67 -11.97
C ALA A 150 -3.13 -14.73 -10.42
N PHE A 151 -2.22 -15.50 -9.83
CA PHE A 151 -2.12 -15.77 -8.39
C PHE A 151 -1.18 -14.81 -7.65
N ASP A 152 -0.43 -13.99 -8.38
CA ASP A 152 0.39 -12.93 -7.80
C ASP A 152 -0.46 -11.74 -7.39
N ILE A 153 -0.68 -11.53 -6.10
CA ILE A 153 -1.44 -10.38 -5.61
C ILE A 153 -0.49 -9.36 -4.99
N GLN A 154 -0.25 -8.26 -5.70
CA GLN A 154 0.66 -7.20 -5.27
C GLN A 154 -0.03 -5.83 -5.45
N GLU A 155 -0.65 -5.32 -4.40
CA GLU A 155 -1.27 -3.99 -4.44
C GLU A 155 -0.34 -2.91 -3.91
N PHE A 156 -0.56 -1.68 -4.38
CA PHE A 156 0.07 -0.45 -3.89
C PHE A 156 -1.04 0.59 -3.62
N PRO A 157 -0.82 1.60 -2.77
CA PRO A 157 -1.91 2.44 -2.25
C PRO A 157 -2.78 3.10 -3.32
N PHE A 158 -2.17 3.65 -4.39
CA PHE A 158 -2.94 4.25 -5.48
C PHE A 158 -3.88 3.23 -6.17
N PHE A 159 -3.42 1.98 -6.37
CA PHE A 159 -4.28 0.92 -6.90
C PHE A 159 -5.49 0.69 -6.00
N SER A 160 -5.29 0.56 -4.68
CA SER A 160 -6.39 0.28 -3.75
C SER A 160 -7.38 1.45 -3.67
N PHE A 161 -6.91 2.70 -3.72
CA PHE A 161 -7.79 3.87 -3.81
C PHE A 161 -8.57 3.91 -5.12
N GLN A 162 -7.94 3.57 -6.24
CA GLN A 162 -8.58 3.56 -7.55
C GLN A 162 -9.54 2.37 -7.73
N PHE A 163 -9.18 1.21 -7.19
CA PHE A 163 -10.02 0.02 -7.19
C PHE A 163 -11.33 0.29 -6.44
N GLY A 164 -11.27 1.16 -5.43
CA GLY A 164 -12.45 1.68 -4.76
C GLY A 164 -13.02 0.73 -3.72
N ASP A 165 -12.23 -0.25 -3.27
CA ASP A 165 -12.59 -1.14 -2.18
C ASP A 165 -12.16 -0.50 -0.85
N LEU A 166 -13.11 -0.33 0.07
CA LEU A 166 -12.87 0.10 1.45
C LEU A 166 -12.25 -1.04 2.27
N HIS A 167 -11.28 -1.73 1.70
CA HIS A 167 -10.72 -2.93 2.25
C HIS A 167 -9.91 -2.63 3.53
N PRO A 168 -9.68 -3.61 4.41
CA PRO A 168 -9.14 -3.26 5.71
C PRO A 168 -7.68 -2.79 5.72
N HIS A 169 -6.88 -3.15 4.70
CA HIS A 169 -5.53 -2.55 4.52
C HIS A 169 -5.57 -1.08 4.11
N VAL A 170 -6.68 -0.61 3.53
CA VAL A 170 -6.92 0.81 3.23
C VAL A 170 -7.37 1.54 4.50
N LEU A 171 -8.33 0.95 5.23
CA LEU A 171 -8.88 1.49 6.48
C LEU A 171 -7.81 1.64 7.58
N VAL A 172 -6.81 0.75 7.60
CA VAL A 172 -5.75 0.76 8.63
C VAL A 172 -4.66 1.79 8.35
N MET A 173 -4.50 2.29 7.12
CA MET A 173 -3.34 3.13 6.75
C MET A 173 -3.14 4.33 7.69
N PRO A 174 -4.15 5.15 8.03
CA PRO A 174 -3.94 6.31 8.90
C PRO A 174 -3.45 5.92 10.30
N PHE A 175 -3.94 4.80 10.83
CA PHE A 175 -3.58 4.28 12.15
C PHE A 175 -2.16 3.72 12.15
N LEU A 176 -1.80 2.95 11.11
CA LEU A 176 -0.45 2.42 10.88
C LEU A 176 0.59 3.56 10.89
N ILE A 177 0.36 4.61 10.10
CA ILE A 177 1.29 5.75 9.99
C ILE A 177 1.35 6.55 11.30
N THR A 178 0.22 6.70 11.99
CA THR A 178 0.19 7.35 13.31
C THR A 178 1.03 6.59 14.33
N LEU A 179 1.00 5.25 14.31
CA LEU A 179 1.85 4.43 15.17
C LEU A 179 3.33 4.53 14.80
N PHE A 180 3.68 4.73 13.52
CA PHE A 180 5.04 5.09 13.13
C PHE A 180 5.45 6.46 13.68
N ALA A 181 4.53 7.44 13.73
CA ALA A 181 4.81 8.73 14.36
C ALA A 181 4.99 8.61 15.88
N VAL A 182 4.20 7.76 16.56
CA VAL A 182 4.40 7.42 17.97
C VAL A 182 5.78 6.77 18.18
N ALA A 183 6.16 5.80 17.34
CA ALA A 183 7.47 5.16 17.40
C ALA A 183 8.60 6.17 17.20
N PHE A 184 8.47 7.09 16.23
CA PHE A 184 9.44 8.18 16.02
C PHE A 184 9.57 9.06 17.27
N GLN A 185 8.46 9.41 17.91
CA GLN A 185 8.45 10.21 19.14
C GLN A 185 9.21 9.52 20.28
N MET A 186 9.15 8.19 20.40
CA MET A 186 9.94 7.45 21.40
C MET A 186 11.45 7.59 21.17
N VAL A 187 11.89 7.50 19.90
CA VAL A 187 13.30 7.70 19.53
C VAL A 187 13.74 9.15 19.77
N LEU A 188 12.86 10.12 19.48
CA LEU A 188 13.16 11.55 19.67
C LEU A 188 13.28 11.93 21.16
N GLY A 189 12.47 11.33 22.03
CA GLY A 189 12.49 11.54 23.48
C GLY A 189 13.73 10.99 24.19
N ALA A 190 14.54 10.17 23.52
CA ALA A 190 15.73 9.54 24.09
C ALA A 190 16.89 10.54 24.30
N ARG A 191 17.07 11.02 25.54
CA ARG A 191 18.23 11.81 25.97
C ARG A 191 19.36 10.91 26.51
N SER A 192 20.60 11.23 26.14
CA SER A 192 21.82 10.53 26.57
C SER A 192 22.11 10.76 28.05
N HIS A 193 22.71 9.77 28.72
CA HIS A 193 23.05 9.74 30.16
C HIS A 193 24.20 10.69 30.57
N SER A 194 24.56 11.66 29.74
CA SER A 194 25.68 12.56 30.00
C SER A 194 25.26 13.77 30.84
N GLY A 195 25.28 13.61 32.16
CA GLY A 195 25.65 14.65 33.14
C GLY A 195 24.68 15.79 33.48
N ASP A 196 23.74 16.18 32.62
CA ASP A 196 22.79 17.24 32.93
C ASP A 196 21.57 16.66 33.67
N GLY A 197 21.33 17.16 34.88
CA GLY A 197 20.43 16.63 35.92
C GLY A 197 18.93 16.62 35.64
N ASP A 198 18.49 16.48 34.39
CA ASP A 198 17.10 16.23 34.04
C ASP A 198 17.01 15.05 33.05
N GLY A 199 16.95 13.85 33.62
CA GLY A 199 16.99 12.59 32.88
C GLY A 199 15.78 12.46 31.95
N GLY A 200 16.02 12.26 30.66
CA GLY A 200 14.94 12.08 29.68
C GLY A 200 13.95 10.96 30.05
N GLU A 201 12.88 10.83 29.28
CA GLU A 201 11.76 9.91 29.55
C GLU A 201 12.21 8.44 29.62
N ARG A 202 12.18 7.82 30.82
CA ARG A 202 12.49 6.39 31.01
C ARG A 202 11.40 5.53 30.38
N LEU A 203 11.75 4.68 29.42
CA LEU A 203 10.83 3.72 28.79
C LEU A 203 11.06 2.33 29.41
N ASP A 204 10.59 2.14 30.64
CA ASP A 204 10.76 0.93 31.45
C ASP A 204 9.39 0.35 31.86
N ALA A 205 9.38 -0.67 32.73
CA ALA A 205 8.17 -1.30 33.27
C ALA A 205 7.19 -0.37 34.00
N LEU A 206 7.65 0.81 34.45
CA LEU A 206 6.84 1.79 35.16
C LEU A 206 6.39 2.95 34.26
N TRP A 207 6.72 2.92 32.96
CA TRP A 207 6.36 3.99 32.03
C TRP A 207 4.85 4.24 31.98
N TRP A 208 4.05 3.17 31.95
CA TRP A 208 2.59 3.26 31.91
C TRP A 208 1.99 3.95 33.14
N MET A 209 2.59 3.77 34.32
CA MET A 209 2.18 4.44 35.56
C MET A 209 2.55 5.93 35.54
N ARG A 210 3.68 6.27 34.93
CA ARG A 210 4.16 7.67 34.80
C ARG A 210 3.43 8.44 33.71
N HIS A 211 2.92 7.74 32.69
CA HIS A 211 2.26 8.34 31.53
C HIS A 211 0.94 7.62 31.17
N PRO A 212 -0.03 7.53 32.10
CA PRO A 212 -1.24 6.74 31.91
C PRO A 212 -2.05 7.16 30.68
N GLY A 213 -2.17 8.47 30.41
CA GLY A 213 -2.87 8.96 29.21
C GLY A 213 -2.21 8.53 27.89
N ARG A 214 -0.87 8.57 27.82
CA ARG A 214 -0.14 8.10 26.63
C ARG A 214 -0.24 6.59 26.48
N PHE A 215 -0.14 5.87 27.60
CA PHE A 215 -0.33 4.43 27.61
C PHE A 215 -1.72 4.01 27.12
N LEU A 216 -2.78 4.64 27.63
CA LEU A 216 -4.15 4.40 27.18
C LEU A 216 -4.29 4.67 25.68
N LEU A 217 -3.77 5.81 25.19
CA LEU A 217 -3.83 6.16 23.77
C LEU A 217 -3.10 5.12 22.90
N VAL A 218 -1.85 4.79 23.23
CA VAL A 218 -1.05 3.83 22.44
C VAL A 218 -1.64 2.42 22.51
N GLY A 219 -2.12 1.99 23.69
CA GLY A 219 -2.80 0.71 23.86
C GLY A 219 -4.10 0.61 23.07
N LEU A 220 -4.92 1.68 23.07
CA LEU A 220 -6.15 1.75 22.27
C LEU A 220 -5.87 1.72 20.76
N LEU A 221 -4.84 2.44 20.30
CA LEU A 221 -4.42 2.45 18.90
C LEU A 221 -3.91 1.07 18.47
N LEU A 222 -2.96 0.48 19.22
CA LEU A 222 -2.42 -0.83 18.92
C LEU A 222 -3.49 -1.92 18.95
N GLY A 223 -4.38 -1.92 19.95
CA GLY A 223 -5.48 -2.88 20.01
C GLY A 223 -6.48 -2.70 18.87
N GLY A 224 -6.73 -1.44 18.49
CA GLY A 224 -7.60 -1.10 17.37
C GLY A 224 -7.07 -1.65 16.04
N ILE A 225 -5.75 -1.68 15.83
CA ILE A 225 -5.14 -2.28 14.63
C ILE A 225 -5.57 -3.73 14.45
N VAL A 226 -5.58 -4.55 15.51
CA VAL A 226 -5.98 -5.98 15.40
C VAL A 226 -7.37 -6.11 14.82
N PHE A 227 -8.26 -5.22 15.25
CA PHE A 227 -9.67 -5.26 14.90
C PHE A 227 -9.98 -4.59 13.54
N ILE A 228 -9.12 -3.67 13.08
CA ILE A 228 -9.18 -3.07 11.74
C ILE A 228 -8.52 -4.00 10.72
N ASP A 229 -7.24 -4.32 10.89
CA ASP A 229 -6.48 -5.20 10.00
C ASP A 229 -5.41 -5.95 10.81
N THR A 230 -5.70 -7.22 11.13
CA THR A 230 -4.81 -8.06 11.93
C THR A 230 -3.41 -8.22 11.30
N TRP A 231 -3.27 -8.08 9.98
CA TRP A 231 -1.97 -8.15 9.30
C TRP A 231 -1.04 -6.96 9.59
N ALA A 232 -1.58 -5.83 10.02
CA ALA A 232 -0.78 -4.67 10.43
C ALA A 232 -0.26 -4.76 11.86
N LEU A 233 -0.74 -5.73 12.66
CA LEU A 233 -0.34 -5.88 14.06
C LEU A 233 1.15 -6.18 14.24
N PRO A 234 1.76 -7.18 13.55
CA PRO A 234 3.18 -7.48 13.72
C PRO A 234 4.05 -6.27 13.37
N VAL A 235 3.70 -5.56 12.30
CA VAL A 235 4.48 -4.43 11.78
C VAL A 235 4.44 -3.24 12.73
N THR A 236 3.27 -2.86 13.21
CA THR A 236 3.11 -1.75 14.16
C THR A 236 3.76 -2.05 15.52
N THR A 237 3.54 -3.25 16.04
CA THR A 237 4.06 -3.65 17.35
C THR A 237 5.57 -3.80 17.34
N LEU A 238 6.13 -4.51 16.35
CA LEU A 238 7.58 -4.69 16.24
C LEU A 238 8.29 -3.37 15.94
N MET A 239 7.72 -2.49 15.12
CA MET A 239 8.28 -1.15 14.88
C MET A 239 8.34 -0.33 16.16
N LEU A 240 7.27 -0.34 16.96
CA LEU A 240 7.25 0.38 18.24
C LEU A 240 8.27 -0.20 19.23
N ILE A 241 8.32 -1.52 19.37
CA ILE A 241 9.30 -2.21 20.23
C ILE A 241 10.73 -1.91 19.76
N ALA A 242 11.00 -1.93 18.45
CA ALA A 242 12.30 -1.60 17.90
C ALA A 242 12.67 -0.13 18.17
N ALA A 243 11.74 0.80 18.00
CA ALA A 243 11.94 2.21 18.32
C ALA A 243 12.24 2.44 19.81
N VAL A 244 11.53 1.75 20.70
CA VAL A 244 11.79 1.78 22.15
C VAL A 244 13.13 1.15 22.49
N ALA A 245 13.49 0.02 21.87
CA ALA A 245 14.80 -0.61 22.04
C ALA A 245 15.93 0.32 21.60
N VAL A 246 15.76 1.03 20.48
CA VAL A 246 16.69 2.07 20.04
C VAL A 246 16.77 3.20 21.07
N ALA A 247 15.63 3.73 21.53
CA ALA A 247 15.59 4.78 22.54
C ALA A 247 16.31 4.37 23.84
N ASN A 248 16.07 3.16 24.33
CA ASN A 248 16.70 2.62 25.54
C ASN A 248 18.19 2.30 25.33
N TRP A 249 18.59 1.84 24.15
CA TRP A 249 20.00 1.66 23.79
C TRP A 249 20.78 2.98 23.92
N LEU A 250 20.20 4.05 23.39
CA LEU A 250 20.77 5.39 23.41
C LEU A 250 20.86 5.97 24.83
N ARG A 251 19.86 5.67 25.68
CA ARG A 251 19.82 6.10 27.08
C ARG A 251 20.81 5.34 27.96
N THR A 252 20.91 4.03 27.79
CA THR A 252 21.76 3.16 28.64
C THR A 252 23.24 3.19 28.23
N GLY A 253 23.59 3.93 27.17
CA GLY A 253 24.94 3.98 26.63
C GLY A 253 25.37 2.67 25.97
N GLY A 254 24.43 1.93 25.39
CA GLY A 254 24.70 0.66 24.71
C GLY A 254 24.84 -0.56 25.61
N ARG A 255 24.32 -0.51 26.85
CA ARG A 255 24.29 -1.67 27.75
C ARG A 255 23.15 -2.60 27.33
N LEU A 256 23.49 -3.68 26.63
CA LEU A 256 22.52 -4.63 26.06
C LEU A 256 21.50 -5.15 27.08
N LEU A 257 21.96 -5.66 28.22
CA LEU A 257 21.06 -6.27 29.21
C LEU A 257 20.04 -5.27 29.78
N HIS A 258 20.47 -4.04 30.06
CA HIS A 258 19.58 -2.97 30.55
C HIS A 258 18.62 -2.51 29.45
N THR A 259 19.10 -2.40 28.21
CA THR A 259 18.27 -2.07 27.05
C THR A 259 17.14 -3.09 26.87
N LEU A 260 17.47 -4.38 26.92
CA LEU A 260 16.51 -5.46 26.79
C LEU A 260 15.51 -5.45 27.95
N ALA A 261 15.99 -5.34 29.19
CA ALA A 261 15.12 -5.31 30.37
C ALA A 261 14.13 -4.14 30.34
N ASP A 262 14.60 -2.93 30.06
CA ASP A 262 13.74 -1.73 29.99
C ASP A 262 12.73 -1.85 28.84
N SER A 263 13.17 -2.32 27.67
CA SER A 263 12.31 -2.43 26.48
C SER A 263 11.24 -3.51 26.63
N VAL A 264 11.59 -4.67 27.21
CA VAL A 264 10.62 -5.72 27.56
C VAL A 264 9.66 -5.20 28.63
N GLY A 265 10.19 -4.52 29.65
CA GLY A 265 9.39 -3.89 30.70
C GLY A 265 8.36 -2.91 30.13
N PHE A 266 8.75 -2.07 29.16
CA PHE A 266 7.84 -1.17 28.46
C PHE A 266 6.80 -1.92 27.62
N ALA A 267 7.24 -2.94 26.86
CA ALA A 267 6.39 -3.64 25.90
C ALA A 267 5.32 -4.51 26.57
N LEU A 268 5.63 -5.18 27.69
CA LEU A 268 4.72 -6.14 28.33
C LEU A 268 3.37 -5.53 28.75
N PRO A 269 3.30 -4.41 29.51
CA PRO A 269 2.03 -3.78 29.85
C PRO A 269 1.26 -3.33 28.61
N LEU A 270 1.97 -2.89 27.57
CA LEU A 270 1.34 -2.37 26.35
C LEU A 270 0.71 -3.49 25.52
N VAL A 271 1.42 -4.61 25.36
CA VAL A 271 0.88 -5.82 24.73
C VAL A 271 -0.30 -6.35 25.53
N ALA A 272 -0.22 -6.35 26.87
CA ALA A 272 -1.35 -6.73 27.72
C ALA A 272 -2.57 -5.81 27.50
N ALA A 273 -2.37 -4.49 27.49
CA ALA A 273 -3.44 -3.52 27.25
C ALA A 273 -4.08 -3.67 25.86
N MET A 274 -3.27 -3.94 24.84
CA MET A 274 -3.74 -4.20 23.47
C MET A 274 -4.77 -5.33 23.44
N PHE A 275 -4.50 -6.45 24.11
CA PHE A 275 -5.44 -7.58 24.21
C PHE A 275 -6.62 -7.27 25.14
N LEU A 276 -6.37 -6.65 26.30
CA LEU A 276 -7.40 -6.39 27.31
C LEU A 276 -8.47 -5.39 26.84
N PHE A 277 -8.08 -4.32 26.13
CA PHE A 277 -9.03 -3.31 25.64
C PHE A 277 -9.97 -3.84 24.56
N TYR A 278 -9.58 -4.91 23.87
CA TYR A 278 -10.36 -5.55 22.82
C TYR A 278 -10.66 -7.02 23.17
N LEU A 279 -10.69 -7.36 24.47
CA LEU A 279 -10.88 -8.74 24.93
C LEU A 279 -12.15 -9.40 24.36
N PRO A 280 -13.32 -8.71 24.29
CA PRO A 280 -14.51 -9.32 23.69
C PRO A 280 -14.31 -9.71 22.23
N PHE A 281 -13.51 -8.97 21.47
CA PHE A 281 -13.19 -9.33 20.08
C PHE A 281 -12.28 -10.56 20.05
N HIS A 282 -11.21 -10.56 20.83
CA HIS A 282 -10.25 -11.68 20.86
C HIS A 282 -10.85 -13.01 21.31
N VAL A 283 -11.80 -12.98 22.25
CA VAL A 283 -12.47 -14.21 22.74
C VAL A 283 -13.41 -14.80 21.69
N ASN A 284 -13.96 -13.97 20.81
CA ASN A 284 -14.92 -14.40 19.77
C ASN A 284 -14.32 -14.47 18.36
N LEU A 285 -13.02 -14.16 18.21
CA LEU A 285 -12.33 -14.21 16.93
C LEU A 285 -12.07 -15.66 16.54
N ASP A 286 -12.77 -16.13 15.51
CA ASP A 286 -12.48 -17.38 14.80
C ASP A 286 -11.57 -17.08 13.61
N THR A 287 -10.50 -17.85 13.38
CA THR A 287 -9.53 -17.52 12.32
C THR A 287 -9.06 -18.76 11.57
N ASP A 288 -9.09 -18.67 10.24
CA ASP A 288 -8.56 -19.70 9.35
C ASP A 288 -7.02 -19.68 9.23
N ILE A 289 -6.35 -18.78 9.96
CA ILE A 289 -4.88 -18.71 10.00
C ILE A 289 -4.35 -19.90 10.80
N LYS A 290 -3.65 -20.81 10.12
CA LYS A 290 -3.04 -22.03 10.70
C LYS A 290 -1.66 -21.78 11.32
N GLY A 291 -1.05 -20.62 11.04
CA GLY A 291 0.25 -20.22 11.59
C GLY A 291 1.20 -19.70 10.51
N LEU A 292 2.51 -19.76 10.79
CA LEU A 292 3.57 -19.42 9.84
C LEU A 292 4.09 -20.71 9.19
N ASP A 293 4.29 -20.68 7.87
CA ASP A 293 4.92 -21.77 7.12
C ASP A 293 6.02 -21.22 6.19
N ILE A 294 6.77 -22.13 5.56
CA ILE A 294 7.88 -21.80 4.67
C ILE A 294 7.47 -21.87 3.20
N THR A 295 7.97 -20.93 2.41
CA THR A 295 7.79 -20.91 0.96
C THR A 295 8.77 -21.89 0.31
N GLN A 296 8.22 -22.88 -0.41
CA GLN A 296 8.98 -23.93 -1.11
C GLN A 296 8.59 -23.92 -2.59
N THR A 297 9.53 -23.60 -3.47
CA THR A 297 9.28 -23.52 -4.92
C THR A 297 9.33 -24.89 -5.59
N ALA A 298 10.05 -25.86 -5.00
CA ALA A 298 10.28 -27.17 -5.59
C ALA A 298 9.17 -28.20 -5.32
N ILE A 299 8.33 -27.98 -4.30
CA ILE A 299 7.33 -28.97 -3.83
C ILE A 299 5.89 -28.58 -4.25
N THR A 300 5.66 -27.34 -4.69
CA THR A 300 4.32 -26.85 -5.01
C THR A 300 3.88 -27.23 -6.43
N GLY A 301 2.84 -28.06 -6.54
CA GLY A 301 2.10 -28.25 -7.80
C GLY A 301 1.14 -27.10 -8.14
N TYR A 302 0.78 -26.30 -7.13
CA TYR A 302 -0.08 -25.12 -7.22
C TYR A 302 0.18 -24.19 -6.02
N PRO A 303 0.22 -22.85 -6.20
CA PRO A 303 0.18 -22.11 -7.46
C PRO A 303 1.43 -22.34 -8.33
N PRO A 304 1.48 -21.84 -9.57
CA PRO A 304 2.66 -21.99 -10.43
C PRO A 304 3.93 -21.44 -9.76
N PRO A 305 5.13 -22.02 -9.98
CA PRO A 305 6.39 -21.61 -9.34
C PRO A 305 6.73 -20.11 -9.47
N LYS A 306 6.27 -19.47 -10.54
CA LYS A 306 6.41 -18.02 -10.77
C LYS A 306 5.71 -17.15 -9.74
N SER A 307 4.79 -17.73 -8.97
CA SER A 307 4.04 -17.08 -7.90
C SER A 307 4.64 -17.33 -6.51
N GLU A 308 5.42 -18.41 -6.38
CA GLU A 308 6.14 -18.76 -5.15
C GLU A 308 7.46 -18.03 -4.97
N SER A 309 8.00 -17.43 -6.04
CA SER A 309 9.21 -16.61 -5.96
C SER A 309 9.12 -15.37 -6.83
N THR A 310 9.71 -14.27 -6.37
CA THR A 310 9.66 -13.02 -7.12
C THR A 310 10.83 -12.92 -8.08
N ARG A 311 10.52 -12.83 -9.38
CA ARG A 311 11.52 -12.62 -10.43
C ARG A 311 12.16 -11.23 -10.33
N PRO A 312 13.44 -11.06 -10.70
CA PRO A 312 14.13 -9.77 -10.54
C PRO A 312 13.50 -8.64 -11.35
N LEU A 313 13.09 -8.93 -12.59
CA LEU A 313 12.41 -7.93 -13.41
C LEU A 313 11.08 -7.52 -12.78
N HIS A 314 10.26 -8.47 -12.32
CA HIS A 314 8.97 -8.16 -11.68
C HIS A 314 9.16 -7.36 -10.39
N PHE A 315 10.17 -7.71 -9.59
CA PHE A 315 10.55 -6.93 -8.41
C PHE A 315 10.89 -5.48 -8.77
N LEU A 316 11.71 -5.27 -9.81
CA LEU A 316 12.09 -3.93 -10.26
C LEU A 316 10.92 -3.18 -10.92
N LEU A 317 10.09 -3.83 -11.73
CA LEU A 317 8.89 -3.24 -12.31
C LEU A 317 7.95 -2.74 -11.24
N PHE A 318 7.80 -3.49 -10.15
CA PHE A 318 6.97 -3.12 -9.02
C PHE A 318 7.60 -1.98 -8.19
N TRP A 319 8.87 -2.13 -7.79
CA TRP A 319 9.49 -1.33 -6.73
C TRP A 319 10.41 -0.20 -7.19
N ALA A 320 10.84 -0.14 -8.45
CA ALA A 320 11.86 0.81 -8.92
C ALA A 320 11.62 2.28 -8.52
N PRO A 321 10.39 2.83 -8.57
CA PRO A 321 10.14 4.22 -8.20
C PRO A 321 10.53 4.56 -6.76
N LEU A 322 10.20 3.68 -5.82
CA LEU A 322 10.51 3.88 -4.41
C LEU A 322 11.92 3.42 -4.05
N LEU A 323 12.41 2.34 -4.66
CA LEU A 323 13.78 1.86 -4.45
C LEU A 323 14.80 2.89 -4.93
N TRP A 324 14.61 3.48 -6.11
CA TRP A 324 15.53 4.46 -6.65
C TRP A 324 15.73 5.64 -5.69
N ILE A 325 14.64 6.22 -5.18
CA ILE A 325 14.68 7.37 -4.28
C ILE A 325 15.24 6.97 -2.91
N GLY A 326 14.68 5.92 -2.30
CA GLY A 326 15.07 5.48 -0.95
C GLY A 326 16.51 4.98 -0.89
N LEU A 327 16.92 4.12 -1.84
CA LEU A 327 18.28 3.58 -1.88
C LEU A 327 19.31 4.60 -2.36
N SER A 328 18.96 5.62 -3.15
CA SER A 328 19.89 6.71 -3.47
C SER A 328 20.37 7.42 -2.20
N PHE A 329 19.46 7.68 -1.26
CA PHE A 329 19.79 8.28 0.03
C PHE A 329 20.75 7.38 0.83
N VAL A 330 20.43 6.10 0.95
CA VAL A 330 21.28 5.11 1.66
C VAL A 330 22.64 4.98 0.99
N ALA A 331 22.68 4.89 -0.34
CA ALA A 331 23.91 4.75 -1.12
C ALA A 331 24.83 5.97 -0.95
N VAL A 332 24.29 7.19 -1.03
CA VAL A 332 25.06 8.42 -0.77
C VAL A 332 25.55 8.48 0.67
N TYR A 333 24.73 8.04 1.63
CA TYR A 333 25.14 7.98 3.04
C TYR A 333 26.33 7.04 3.26
N VAL A 334 26.24 5.81 2.73
CA VAL A 334 27.31 4.79 2.81
C VAL A 334 28.54 5.25 2.05
N TRP A 335 28.39 5.72 0.80
CA TRP A 335 29.50 6.14 -0.05
C TRP A 335 30.32 7.27 0.58
N GLY A 336 29.64 8.29 1.11
CA GLY A 336 30.30 9.42 1.79
C GLY A 336 31.04 9.04 3.07
N ARG A 337 30.77 7.85 3.63
CA ARG A 337 31.27 7.41 4.95
C ARG A 337 31.82 5.97 4.90
N TRP A 338 32.20 5.46 3.74
CA TRP A 338 32.45 4.02 3.55
C TRP A 338 33.52 3.47 4.50
N ARG A 339 34.54 4.27 4.84
CA ARG A 339 35.60 3.91 5.81
C ARG A 339 35.09 3.78 7.24
N GLU A 340 34.11 4.59 7.63
CA GLU A 340 33.50 4.55 8.95
C GLU A 340 32.44 3.45 9.05
N VAL A 341 31.72 3.22 7.94
CA VAL A 341 30.57 2.32 7.88
C VAL A 341 31.00 0.86 7.70
N LEU A 342 31.99 0.58 6.85
CA LEU A 342 32.44 -0.78 6.50
C LEU A 342 33.44 -1.36 7.50
N THR A 343 33.06 -1.38 8.78
CA THR A 343 33.81 -2.09 9.81
C THR A 343 33.44 -3.58 9.82
N ARG A 344 34.41 -4.47 10.05
CA ARG A 344 34.17 -5.93 10.17
C ARG A 344 33.01 -6.29 11.11
N PRO A 345 32.90 -5.74 12.34
CA PRO A 345 31.76 -6.03 13.21
C PRO A 345 30.43 -5.46 12.69
N ALA A 346 30.42 -4.32 11.98
CA ALA A 346 29.20 -3.81 11.37
C ALA A 346 28.73 -4.70 10.21
N LEU A 347 29.65 -5.17 9.37
CA LEU A 347 29.35 -6.09 8.27
C LEU A 347 28.79 -7.42 8.77
N ALA A 348 29.36 -7.99 9.84
CA ALA A 348 28.86 -9.23 10.43
C ALA A 348 27.43 -9.06 10.99
N LEU A 349 27.16 -7.97 11.71
CA LEU A 349 25.81 -7.68 12.23
C LEU A 349 24.80 -7.35 11.12
N ALA A 350 25.22 -6.60 10.10
CA ALA A 350 24.38 -6.31 8.95
C ALA A 350 24.05 -7.58 8.15
N ALA A 351 25.02 -8.50 8.02
CA ALA A 351 24.81 -9.79 7.39
C ALA A 351 23.84 -10.66 8.17
N LEU A 352 23.92 -10.66 9.50
CA LEU A 352 23.02 -11.42 10.36
C LEU A 352 21.54 -11.07 10.13
N ALA A 353 21.23 -9.79 9.82
CA ALA A 353 19.86 -9.34 9.60
C ALA A 353 19.15 -10.07 8.45
N TRP A 354 19.86 -10.41 7.36
CA TRP A 354 19.30 -11.21 6.26
C TRP A 354 19.67 -12.68 6.34
N ALA A 355 20.82 -13.02 6.93
CA ALA A 355 21.29 -14.41 7.02
C ALA A 355 20.49 -15.23 8.03
N ALA A 356 20.02 -14.62 9.12
CA ALA A 356 19.22 -15.32 10.13
C ALA A 356 17.90 -15.88 9.56
N PRO A 357 17.03 -15.09 8.88
CA PRO A 357 15.82 -15.64 8.28
C PRO A 357 16.13 -16.63 7.15
N ILE A 358 17.08 -16.36 6.26
CA ILE A 358 17.42 -17.33 5.19
C ILE A 358 17.98 -18.64 5.76
N GLY A 359 18.83 -18.55 6.78
CA GLY A 359 19.42 -19.69 7.45
C GLY A 359 18.39 -20.53 8.19
N LEU A 360 17.44 -19.90 8.89
CA LEU A 360 16.33 -20.61 9.53
C LEU A 360 15.46 -21.33 8.49
N TRP A 361 15.11 -20.68 7.38
CA TRP A 361 14.40 -21.33 6.28
C TRP A 361 15.16 -22.53 5.74
N ALA A 362 16.47 -22.38 5.46
CA ALA A 362 17.31 -23.45 4.95
C ALA A 362 17.41 -24.63 5.94
N LEU A 363 17.49 -24.35 7.25
CA LEU A 363 17.48 -25.40 8.28
C LEU A 363 16.15 -26.15 8.33
N ILE A 364 15.02 -25.46 8.15
CA ILE A 364 13.69 -26.08 8.09
C ILE A 364 13.60 -26.99 6.85
N VAL A 365 14.01 -26.52 5.67
CA VAL A 365 14.04 -27.31 4.44
C VAL A 365 14.97 -28.52 4.58
N LEU A 366 16.17 -28.34 5.11
CA LEU A 366 17.10 -29.46 5.38
C LEU A 366 16.50 -30.50 6.33
N GLY A 367 15.76 -30.06 7.34
CA GLY A 367 15.08 -30.94 8.29
C GLY A 367 13.88 -31.69 7.70
N ARG A 368 13.14 -31.06 6.79
CA ARG A 368 11.95 -31.65 6.13
C ARG A 368 12.32 -32.54 4.94
N ASP A 369 13.20 -32.06 4.06
CA ASP A 369 13.42 -32.59 2.71
C ASP A 369 14.89 -33.01 2.45
N GLY A 370 15.76 -32.87 3.45
CA GLY A 370 17.18 -33.24 3.36
C GLY A 370 18.00 -32.31 2.45
N VAL A 371 19.25 -32.72 2.20
CA VAL A 371 20.21 -31.93 1.38
C VAL A 371 19.75 -31.85 -0.08
N SER A 372 19.15 -32.91 -0.61
CA SER A 372 18.57 -32.91 -1.96
C SER A 372 17.44 -31.90 -2.10
N GLY A 373 16.51 -31.84 -1.13
CA GLY A 373 15.41 -30.88 -1.17
C GLY A 373 15.90 -29.42 -1.16
N LEU A 374 16.93 -29.10 -0.37
CA LEU A 374 17.53 -27.76 -0.42
C LEU A 374 18.19 -27.46 -1.78
N ALA A 375 18.84 -28.45 -2.39
CA ALA A 375 19.44 -28.29 -3.72
C ALA A 375 18.37 -28.07 -4.80
N ASP A 376 17.25 -28.80 -4.72
CA ASP A 376 16.10 -28.64 -5.62
C ASP A 376 15.47 -27.25 -5.46
N GLU A 377 15.29 -26.77 -4.22
CA GLU A 377 14.81 -25.40 -3.96
C GLU A 377 15.70 -24.32 -4.58
N LEU A 378 17.03 -24.45 -4.44
CA LEU A 378 17.97 -23.50 -5.03
C LEU A 378 17.93 -23.53 -6.56
N SER A 379 17.77 -24.71 -7.15
CA SER A 379 17.63 -24.90 -8.60
C SER A 379 16.34 -24.27 -9.13
N GLU A 380 15.19 -24.58 -8.51
CA GLU A 380 13.86 -24.12 -8.94
C GLU A 380 13.67 -22.62 -8.74
N ARG A 381 14.23 -22.02 -7.69
CA ARG A 381 14.23 -20.56 -7.50
C ARG A 381 14.99 -19.83 -8.61
N GLY A 382 16.04 -20.45 -9.16
CA GLY A 382 16.75 -19.97 -10.35
C GLY A 382 17.06 -18.46 -10.32
N PRO A 383 16.64 -17.68 -11.35
CA PRO A 383 16.89 -16.24 -11.40
C PRO A 383 16.28 -15.41 -10.25
N SER A 384 15.25 -15.91 -9.54
CA SER A 384 14.66 -15.21 -8.40
C SER A 384 15.65 -15.02 -7.24
N LEU A 385 16.75 -15.81 -7.20
CA LEU A 385 17.86 -15.56 -6.27
C LEU A 385 18.51 -14.19 -6.46
N ILE A 386 18.46 -13.58 -7.65
CA ILE A 386 18.94 -12.21 -7.86
C ILE A 386 18.07 -11.22 -7.08
N THR A 387 16.76 -11.44 -6.96
CA THR A 387 15.88 -10.62 -6.10
C THR A 387 16.32 -10.70 -4.64
N VAL A 388 16.64 -11.91 -4.17
CA VAL A 388 17.17 -12.14 -2.82
C VAL A 388 18.50 -11.39 -2.64
N LEU A 389 19.40 -11.41 -3.63
CA LEU A 389 20.66 -10.66 -3.59
C LEU A 389 20.44 -9.14 -3.54
N ILE A 390 19.48 -8.60 -4.30
CA ILE A 390 19.10 -7.18 -4.26
C ILE A 390 18.61 -6.81 -2.85
N LEU A 391 17.76 -7.64 -2.25
CA LEU A 391 17.27 -7.45 -0.89
C LEU A 391 18.38 -7.55 0.16
N MET A 392 19.26 -8.55 0.06
CA MET A 392 20.45 -8.70 0.93
C MET A 392 21.36 -7.47 0.87
N ALA A 393 21.63 -6.96 -0.34
CA ALA A 393 22.44 -5.75 -0.53
C ALA A 393 21.76 -4.52 0.08
N SER A 394 20.45 -4.38 -0.12
CA SER A 394 19.64 -3.28 0.43
C SER A 394 19.59 -3.31 1.96
N ILE A 395 19.32 -4.47 2.55
CA ILE A 395 19.32 -4.70 4.01
C ILE A 395 20.72 -4.41 4.56
N THR A 396 21.77 -4.89 3.90
CA THR A 396 23.15 -4.65 4.34
C THR A 396 23.46 -3.15 4.35
N ALA A 397 23.17 -2.42 3.28
CA ALA A 397 23.43 -0.99 3.19
C ALA A 397 22.65 -0.18 4.24
N VAL A 398 21.38 -0.54 4.48
CA VAL A 398 20.54 0.10 5.50
C VAL A 398 21.02 -0.24 6.91
N ALA A 399 21.29 -1.51 7.21
CA ALA A 399 21.76 -1.95 8.53
C ALA A 399 23.12 -1.32 8.87
N LEU A 400 24.03 -1.23 7.89
CA LEU A 400 25.29 -0.52 8.04
C LEU A 400 25.08 0.97 8.36
N SER A 401 24.15 1.63 7.66
CA SER A 401 23.81 3.04 7.89
C SER A 401 23.19 3.27 9.27
N PHE A 402 22.28 2.38 9.68
CA PHE A 402 21.67 2.35 11.00
C PHE A 402 22.70 2.15 12.12
N LEU A 403 23.54 1.12 12.02
CA LEU A 403 24.59 0.82 13.00
C LEU A 403 25.60 1.96 13.12
N HIS A 404 25.93 2.61 12.01
CA HIS A 404 26.78 3.79 12.03
C HIS A 404 26.14 4.92 12.84
N GLN A 405 24.89 5.30 12.53
CA GLN A 405 24.18 6.33 13.30
C GLN A 405 24.02 5.96 14.77
N LEU A 406 23.73 4.70 15.07
CA LEU A 406 23.54 4.22 16.44
C LEU A 406 24.81 4.35 17.29
N ARG A 407 25.99 4.21 16.68
CA ARG A 407 27.30 4.29 17.35
C ARG A 407 27.87 5.69 17.45
N ARG A 408 27.31 6.68 16.73
CA ARG A 408 27.79 8.07 16.81
C ARG A 408 27.63 8.65 18.20
N PRO A 409 28.48 9.60 18.63
CA PRO A 409 28.29 10.33 19.88
C PRO A 409 26.92 11.03 19.92
N ALA A 410 26.28 11.12 21.09
CA ALA A 410 24.92 11.66 21.22
C ALA A 410 24.72 13.05 20.59
N ARG A 411 25.73 13.92 20.62
CA ARG A 411 25.70 15.25 19.99
C ARG A 411 25.70 15.20 18.46
N GLU A 412 26.17 14.10 17.88
CA GLU A 412 26.32 13.88 16.44
C GLU A 412 25.29 12.92 15.83
N GLN A 413 24.36 12.40 16.64
CA GLN A 413 23.32 11.50 16.19
C GLN A 413 22.15 12.28 15.56
N ASP A 414 21.72 11.89 14.35
CA ASP A 414 20.46 12.38 13.78
C ASP A 414 19.39 11.33 14.06
N ARG A 415 18.46 11.66 14.98
CA ARG A 415 17.34 10.78 15.36
C ARG A 415 16.42 10.49 14.18
N SER A 416 16.26 11.44 13.27
CA SER A 416 15.42 11.28 12.07
C SER A 416 16.07 10.35 11.06
N GLU A 417 17.39 10.47 10.80
CA GLU A 417 18.09 9.48 9.96
C GLU A 417 18.08 8.09 10.59
N LEU A 418 18.32 8.00 11.91
CA LEU A 418 18.30 6.72 12.63
C LEU A 418 16.94 6.02 12.50
N PHE A 419 15.85 6.75 12.72
CA PHE A 419 14.50 6.22 12.55
C PHE A 419 14.19 5.89 11.08
N THR A 420 14.67 6.70 10.13
CA THR A 420 14.51 6.42 8.69
C THR A 420 15.19 5.11 8.29
N PHE A 421 16.39 4.83 8.78
CA PHE A 421 17.06 3.56 8.51
C PHE A 421 16.37 2.38 9.21
N CYS A 422 15.77 2.59 10.39
CA CYS A 422 14.94 1.59 11.04
C CYS A 422 13.71 1.24 10.17
N LEU A 423 12.96 2.25 9.72
CA LEU A 423 11.84 2.11 8.78
C LEU A 423 12.25 1.34 7.51
N ALA A 424 13.32 1.77 6.83
CA ALA A 424 13.81 1.11 5.62
C ALA A 424 14.19 -0.35 5.88
N GLY A 425 14.82 -0.64 7.03
CA GLY A 425 15.20 -1.99 7.42
C GLY A 425 13.97 -2.90 7.57
N PHE A 426 12.92 -2.42 8.24
CA PHE A 426 11.65 -3.13 8.34
C PHE A 426 11.01 -3.41 6.98
N ALA A 427 10.96 -2.42 6.09
CA ALA A 427 10.41 -2.61 4.74
C ALA A 427 11.15 -3.74 3.98
N PHE A 428 12.49 -3.70 3.96
CA PHE A 428 13.26 -4.73 3.25
C PHE A 428 13.20 -6.09 3.92
N LEU A 429 13.14 -6.16 5.25
CA LEU A 429 12.99 -7.43 5.98
C LEU A 429 11.62 -8.06 5.74
N MET A 430 10.55 -7.26 5.62
CA MET A 430 9.23 -7.78 5.24
C MET A 430 9.22 -8.31 3.80
N MET A 431 9.84 -7.59 2.86
CA MET A 431 10.00 -8.06 1.48
C MET A 431 10.79 -9.37 1.44
N LEU A 432 11.90 -9.47 2.17
CA LEU A 432 12.70 -10.69 2.26
C LEU A 432 11.92 -11.82 2.93
N GLY A 433 11.20 -11.52 4.01
CA GLY A 433 10.37 -12.49 4.73
C GLY A 433 9.36 -13.15 3.80
N ALA A 434 8.68 -12.36 2.96
CA ALA A 434 7.71 -12.87 1.98
C ALA A 434 8.32 -13.76 0.87
N GLU A 435 9.65 -13.79 0.69
CA GLU A 435 10.32 -14.71 -0.25
C GLU A 435 10.58 -16.11 0.33
N PHE A 436 10.49 -16.26 1.66
CA PHE A 436 10.86 -17.48 2.38
C PHE A 436 9.79 -17.98 3.35
N TYR A 437 8.87 -17.11 3.75
CA TYR A 437 7.86 -17.40 4.75
C TYR A 437 6.52 -16.81 4.32
N PHE A 438 5.46 -17.48 4.75
CA PHE A 438 4.11 -16.96 4.61
C PHE A 438 3.23 -17.35 5.79
N VAL A 439 2.23 -16.52 6.03
CA VAL A 439 1.14 -16.86 6.94
C VAL A 439 0.24 -17.85 6.20
N ASN A 440 0.15 -19.06 6.74
CA ASN A 440 -0.67 -20.14 6.20
C ASN A 440 -2.15 -19.85 6.50
N ASP A 441 -2.81 -19.25 5.53
CA ASP A 441 -4.24 -18.94 5.54
C ASP A 441 -5.00 -19.83 4.53
N LEU A 442 -6.22 -19.42 4.18
CA LEU A 442 -7.10 -20.14 3.26
C LEU A 442 -6.50 -20.42 1.88
N LEU A 443 -5.57 -19.58 1.40
CA LEU A 443 -4.91 -19.82 0.12
C LEU A 443 -3.89 -20.95 0.26
N GLY A 444 -3.18 -21.01 1.39
CA GLY A 444 -2.13 -22.02 1.59
C GLY A 444 -0.83 -21.71 0.82
N TRP A 445 -0.69 -20.51 0.26
CA TRP A 445 0.56 -19.98 -0.30
C TRP A 445 0.75 -18.50 0.00
N ARG A 446 1.87 -17.92 -0.43
CA ARG A 446 2.34 -16.59 0.02
C ARG A 446 1.56 -15.36 -0.47
N ALA A 447 0.51 -15.50 -1.28
CA ALA A 447 -0.11 -14.33 -1.95
C ALA A 447 -0.61 -13.25 -0.98
N ASN A 448 -1.36 -13.62 0.06
CA ASN A 448 -1.83 -12.66 1.05
C ASN A 448 -0.69 -12.05 1.88
N THR A 449 0.35 -12.83 2.17
CA THR A 449 1.55 -12.34 2.85
C THR A 449 2.27 -11.28 2.01
N VAL A 450 2.47 -11.56 0.72
CA VAL A 450 3.04 -10.61 -0.24
C VAL A 450 2.16 -9.37 -0.32
N PHE A 451 0.88 -9.52 -0.62
CA PHE A 451 -0.10 -8.44 -0.74
C PHE A 451 -0.06 -7.50 0.48
N ARG A 452 -0.25 -8.02 1.70
CA ARG A 452 -0.39 -7.21 2.91
C ARG A 452 0.93 -6.54 3.29
N PHE A 453 2.04 -7.27 3.30
CA PHE A 453 3.32 -6.71 3.75
C PHE A 453 4.00 -5.84 2.69
N TRP A 454 3.80 -6.11 1.40
CA TRP A 454 4.30 -5.23 0.33
C TRP A 454 3.55 -3.92 0.33
N HIS A 455 2.23 -3.96 0.50
CA HIS A 455 1.43 -2.74 0.62
C HIS A 455 1.91 -1.84 1.79
N GLN A 456 2.18 -2.42 2.96
CA GLN A 456 2.73 -1.67 4.10
C GLN A 456 4.17 -1.21 3.84
N SER A 457 4.99 -2.01 3.16
CA SER A 457 6.36 -1.64 2.76
C SER A 457 6.37 -0.44 1.80
N TRP A 458 5.37 -0.31 0.94
CA TRP A 458 5.21 0.83 0.03
C TRP A 458 5.02 2.14 0.80
N ILE A 459 4.13 2.11 1.81
CA ILE A 459 3.89 3.26 2.70
C ILE A 459 5.19 3.65 3.42
N ILE A 460 5.92 2.66 3.96
CA ILE A 460 7.20 2.90 4.64
C ILE A 460 8.24 3.50 3.70
N LEU A 461 8.40 2.94 2.49
CA LEU A 461 9.38 3.45 1.52
C LEU A 461 8.99 4.82 0.94
N ALA A 462 7.71 5.19 0.92
CA ALA A 462 7.28 6.56 0.60
C ALA A 462 7.73 7.57 1.68
N ILE A 463 7.63 7.21 2.97
CA ILE A 463 8.13 8.00 4.11
C ILE A 463 9.65 8.14 4.03
N VAL A 464 10.36 7.01 3.84
CA VAL A 464 11.82 6.97 3.66
C VAL A 464 12.24 7.80 2.44
N GLY A 465 11.50 7.70 1.34
CA GLY A 465 11.74 8.45 0.11
C GLY A 465 11.60 9.96 0.32
N GLY A 466 10.54 10.41 0.99
CA GLY A 466 10.34 11.84 1.29
C GLY A 466 11.46 12.43 2.14
N PHE A 467 11.85 11.76 3.22
CA PHE A 467 12.99 12.19 4.04
C PHE A 467 14.34 12.06 3.30
N GLY A 468 14.51 11.01 2.49
CA GLY A 468 15.68 10.79 1.66
C GLY A 468 15.89 11.89 0.61
N LEU A 469 14.82 12.31 -0.07
CA LEU A 469 14.84 13.46 -0.99
C LEU A 469 15.31 14.74 -0.29
N TYR A 470 14.84 14.98 0.94
CA TYR A 470 15.32 16.10 1.75
C TYR A 470 16.83 16.02 2.00
N ARG A 471 17.35 14.86 2.43
CA ARG A 471 18.79 14.69 2.72
C ARG A 471 19.65 14.79 1.46
N LEU A 472 19.21 14.20 0.35
CA LEU A 472 19.91 14.23 -0.95
C LEU A 472 20.01 15.66 -1.52
N THR A 473 19.02 16.50 -1.23
CA THR A 473 18.94 17.88 -1.74
C THR A 473 19.26 18.95 -0.70
N LEU A 474 19.71 18.57 0.50
CA LEU A 474 19.95 19.51 1.61
C LEU A 474 20.89 20.65 1.22
N GLY A 475 21.98 20.32 0.50
CA GLY A 475 22.97 21.26 0.00
C GLY A 475 22.59 21.97 -1.31
N TRP A 476 21.40 21.73 -1.87
CA TRP A 476 20.95 22.39 -3.08
C TRP A 476 20.40 23.77 -2.71
N ARG A 477 20.96 24.81 -3.30
CA ARG A 477 20.53 26.19 -3.04
C ARG A 477 19.49 26.61 -4.05
N LEU A 478 18.29 26.82 -3.54
CA LEU A 478 17.18 27.28 -4.35
C LEU A 478 17.46 28.66 -4.96
N PRO A 479 17.14 28.91 -6.24
CA PRO A 479 17.18 30.24 -6.83
C PRO A 479 16.39 31.24 -5.96
N LYS A 480 16.99 32.39 -5.63
CA LYS A 480 16.23 33.48 -5.01
C LYS A 480 15.33 34.07 -6.10
N LEU A 481 14.07 33.66 -6.14
CA LEU A 481 13.09 34.24 -7.05
C LEU A 481 12.73 35.63 -6.53
N ARG A 482 13.42 36.67 -7.03
CA ARG A 482 12.97 38.05 -6.87
C ARG A 482 11.88 38.28 -7.93
N PRO A 483 10.66 38.72 -7.58
CA PRO A 483 9.56 38.90 -8.54
C PRO A 483 9.92 39.74 -9.78
N GLY A 484 10.88 40.66 -9.66
CA GLY A 484 11.39 41.47 -10.78
C GLY A 484 12.51 40.84 -11.62
N GLU A 485 13.15 39.76 -11.18
CA GLU A 485 14.23 39.04 -11.89
C GLU A 485 13.76 37.74 -12.55
N VAL A 486 12.52 37.30 -12.25
CA VAL A 486 11.88 36.20 -12.99
C VAL A 486 11.82 36.63 -14.46
N PRO A 487 12.35 35.85 -15.42
CA PRO A 487 12.37 36.23 -16.82
C PRO A 487 10.98 36.00 -17.39
N TRP A 488 10.00 36.79 -16.94
CA TRP A 488 8.61 36.72 -17.34
C TRP A 488 8.48 36.72 -18.87
N ARG A 489 9.39 37.40 -19.57
CA ARG A 489 9.48 37.36 -21.03
C ARG A 489 9.86 36.00 -21.61
N ARG A 490 10.76 35.23 -20.96
CA ARG A 490 11.12 33.87 -21.38
C ARG A 490 10.07 32.84 -20.98
N LEU A 491 9.47 32.98 -19.79
CA LEU A 491 8.35 32.12 -19.37
C LEU A 491 7.09 32.39 -20.18
N ALA A 492 6.77 33.65 -20.47
CA ALA A 492 5.72 34.02 -21.41
C ALA A 492 6.07 33.59 -22.83
N GLY A 493 7.33 33.70 -23.26
CA GLY A 493 7.80 33.19 -24.55
C GLY A 493 7.65 31.67 -24.69
N LEU A 494 8.00 30.90 -23.65
CA LEU A 494 7.74 29.46 -23.57
C LEU A 494 6.25 29.15 -23.53
N GLY A 495 5.46 29.94 -22.78
CA GLY A 495 4.01 29.81 -22.74
C GLY A 495 3.35 30.13 -24.09
N VAL A 496 3.85 31.11 -24.84
CA VAL A 496 3.39 31.47 -26.19
C VAL A 496 3.85 30.44 -27.22
N ALA A 497 5.09 29.96 -27.16
CA ALA A 497 5.59 28.91 -28.04
C ALA A 497 4.84 27.60 -27.81
N PHE A 498 4.62 27.24 -26.54
CA PHE A 498 3.78 26.11 -26.16
C PHE A 498 2.33 26.33 -26.60
N GLY A 499 1.78 27.53 -26.43
CA GLY A 499 0.44 27.92 -26.90
C GLY A 499 0.29 27.89 -28.42
N ALA A 500 1.35 28.22 -29.17
CA ALA A 500 1.38 28.14 -30.63
C ALA A 500 1.50 26.69 -31.12
N VAL A 501 2.37 25.88 -30.50
CA VAL A 501 2.43 24.43 -30.75
C VAL A 501 1.09 23.77 -30.39
N TYR A 502 0.48 24.17 -29.28
CA TYR A 502 -0.88 23.78 -28.89
C TYR A 502 -1.90 24.18 -29.95
N THR A 503 -1.88 25.41 -30.45
CA THR A 503 -2.81 25.89 -31.49
C THR A 503 -2.63 25.13 -32.80
N VAL A 504 -1.39 24.81 -33.19
CA VAL A 504 -1.08 24.02 -34.39
C VAL A 504 -1.55 22.58 -34.20
N LEU A 505 -1.23 21.92 -33.08
CA LEU A 505 -1.70 20.56 -32.78
C LEU A 505 -3.23 20.48 -32.69
N VAL A 506 -3.89 21.51 -32.15
CA VAL A 506 -5.36 21.64 -32.10
C VAL A 506 -5.97 21.89 -33.49
N ALA A 507 -5.27 22.59 -34.38
CA ALA A 507 -5.78 22.92 -35.72
C ALA A 507 -5.68 21.77 -36.73
N ILE A 508 -4.85 20.76 -36.48
CA ILE A 508 -4.60 19.65 -37.42
C ILE A 508 -5.69 18.56 -37.34
N GLU A 509 -6.57 18.60 -36.34
CA GLU A 509 -7.42 17.47 -36.02
C GLU A 509 -8.75 17.97 -35.38
N PRO A 510 -9.93 17.47 -35.79
CA PRO A 510 -11.21 18.07 -35.39
C PRO A 510 -11.61 17.58 -33.98
N TRP A 511 -11.42 18.41 -32.95
CA TRP A 511 -11.60 18.02 -31.54
C TRP A 511 -12.70 18.82 -30.79
N ASP A 512 -13.48 18.11 -29.96
CA ASP A 512 -14.59 18.64 -29.15
C ASP A 512 -14.15 19.43 -27.89
N VAL A 513 -15.05 20.31 -27.41
CA VAL A 513 -14.95 21.23 -26.24
C VAL A 513 -14.47 20.57 -24.93
N LEU A 514 -14.58 19.24 -24.78
CA LEU A 514 -14.10 18.51 -23.60
C LEU A 514 -12.56 18.31 -23.57
N TYR A 515 -11.90 18.26 -24.74
CA TYR A 515 -10.44 18.15 -24.82
C TYR A 515 -9.72 19.41 -24.32
N ALA A 516 -10.42 20.56 -24.30
CA ALA A 516 -9.93 21.79 -23.66
C ALA A 516 -9.84 21.65 -22.13
N LYS A 517 -10.81 20.98 -21.49
CA LYS A 517 -10.76 20.69 -20.03
C LYS A 517 -9.62 19.73 -19.69
N TRP A 518 -9.42 18.70 -20.52
CA TRP A 518 -8.29 17.78 -20.44
C TRP A 518 -6.95 18.51 -20.50
N TRP A 519 -6.76 19.36 -21.53
CA TRP A 519 -5.54 20.12 -21.66
C TRP A 519 -5.35 21.10 -20.52
N THR A 520 -6.38 21.76 -19.97
CA THR A 520 -6.16 22.67 -18.83
C THR A 520 -5.62 21.97 -17.58
N ALA A 521 -6.12 20.77 -17.25
CA ALA A 521 -5.64 19.99 -16.10
C ALA A 521 -4.26 19.37 -16.37
N THR A 522 -4.06 18.78 -17.54
CA THR A 522 -2.81 18.13 -17.95
C THR A 522 -1.70 19.16 -18.19
N LEU A 523 -2.02 20.33 -18.74
CA LEU A 523 -1.13 21.49 -18.84
C LEU A 523 -0.74 21.99 -17.45
N GLY A 524 -1.68 22.03 -16.50
CA GLY A 524 -1.36 22.34 -15.10
C GLY A 524 -0.34 21.37 -14.51
N ILE A 525 -0.49 20.06 -14.76
CA ILE A 525 0.46 19.02 -14.32
C ILE A 525 1.81 19.16 -15.02
N PHE A 526 1.84 19.36 -16.34
CA PHE A 526 3.09 19.55 -17.09
C PHE A 526 3.81 20.85 -16.73
N ILE A 527 3.06 21.95 -16.51
CA ILE A 527 3.63 23.22 -16.05
C ILE A 527 4.16 23.05 -14.62
N ALA A 528 3.39 22.47 -13.71
CA ALA A 528 3.82 22.27 -12.34
C ALA A 528 5.03 21.33 -12.26
N GLY A 529 4.94 20.15 -12.87
CA GLY A 529 6.02 19.16 -12.94
C GLY A 529 7.26 19.70 -13.65
N GLY A 530 7.07 20.33 -14.82
CA GLY A 530 8.15 20.97 -15.56
C GLY A 530 8.78 22.13 -14.79
N SER A 531 8.00 22.91 -14.06
CA SER A 531 8.51 23.97 -13.17
C SER A 531 9.30 23.40 -11.99
N ILE A 532 8.82 22.31 -11.38
CA ILE A 532 9.54 21.61 -10.31
C ILE A 532 10.89 21.10 -10.84
N VAL A 533 10.90 20.43 -12.00
CA VAL A 533 12.14 19.92 -12.62
C VAL A 533 13.08 21.05 -13.01
N ALA A 534 12.57 22.14 -13.61
CA ALA A 534 13.38 23.30 -13.96
C ALA A 534 13.98 23.97 -12.72
N TYR A 535 13.20 24.11 -11.65
CA TYR A 535 13.66 24.69 -10.39
C TYR A 535 14.70 23.80 -9.70
N ALA A 536 14.47 22.48 -9.69
CA ALA A 536 15.43 21.48 -9.22
C ALA A 536 16.71 21.49 -10.05
N THR A 537 16.61 21.62 -11.37
CA THR A 537 17.76 21.73 -12.30
C THR A 537 18.59 22.97 -11.98
N ALA A 538 17.94 24.13 -11.83
CA ALA A 538 18.61 25.36 -11.44
C ALA A 538 19.29 25.22 -10.06
N ALA A 539 18.63 24.59 -9.10
CA ALA A 539 19.19 24.34 -7.77
C ALA A 539 20.35 23.33 -7.78
N ALA A 540 20.30 22.33 -8.66
CA ALA A 540 21.35 21.33 -8.85
C ALA A 540 22.65 21.95 -9.36
N LEU A 541 22.54 22.87 -10.33
CA LEU A 541 23.63 23.58 -10.98
C LEU A 541 24.25 24.69 -10.10
N ARG A 542 23.44 25.30 -9.22
CA ARG A 542 23.87 26.47 -8.44
C ARG A 542 24.98 26.13 -7.46
N ASP A 543 26.04 26.93 -7.49
CA ASP A 543 27.21 26.84 -6.60
C ASP A 543 27.90 25.44 -6.65
N ALA A 544 27.68 24.65 -7.70
CA ALA A 544 28.25 23.32 -7.88
C ALA A 544 29.45 23.35 -8.84
N SER A 545 30.50 22.58 -8.54
CA SER A 545 31.56 22.32 -9.51
C SER A 545 31.04 21.46 -10.67
N GLY A 546 31.69 21.54 -11.84
CA GLY A 546 31.26 20.80 -13.05
C GLY A 546 30.94 19.31 -12.81
N PRO A 547 31.83 18.53 -12.17
CA PRO A 547 31.57 17.10 -11.91
C PRO A 547 30.36 16.86 -10.98
N VAL A 548 30.21 17.66 -9.93
CA VAL A 548 29.09 17.54 -8.97
C VAL A 548 27.77 17.94 -9.64
N ALA A 549 27.80 18.97 -10.48
CA ALA A 549 26.65 19.40 -11.26
C ALA A 549 26.15 18.26 -12.19
N TRP A 550 27.06 17.60 -12.92
CA TRP A 550 26.71 16.47 -13.79
C TRP A 550 26.13 15.28 -13.02
N GLN A 551 26.68 14.96 -11.85
CA GLN A 551 26.13 13.90 -10.98
C GLN A 551 24.71 14.23 -10.51
N ARG A 552 24.48 15.47 -10.04
CA ARG A 552 23.15 15.93 -9.61
C ARG A 552 22.15 15.94 -10.76
N LEU A 553 22.55 16.40 -11.94
CA LEU A 553 21.72 16.39 -13.14
C LEU A 553 21.38 14.98 -13.61
N GLY A 554 22.37 14.06 -13.62
CA GLY A 554 22.14 12.67 -13.98
C GLY A 554 21.14 12.00 -13.04
N TRP A 555 21.33 12.17 -11.73
CA TRP A 555 20.38 11.64 -10.73
C TRP A 555 18.99 12.27 -10.86
N LEU A 556 18.91 13.60 -11.05
CA LEU A 556 17.63 14.29 -11.26
C LEU A 556 16.92 13.79 -12.53
N GLY A 557 17.67 13.60 -13.62
CA GLY A 557 17.16 13.08 -14.88
C GLY A 557 16.56 11.68 -14.73
N VAL A 558 17.31 10.76 -14.13
CA VAL A 558 16.82 9.39 -13.85
C VAL A 558 15.59 9.41 -12.93
N THR A 559 15.63 10.20 -11.86
CA THR A 559 14.50 10.36 -10.92
C THR A 559 13.26 10.87 -11.65
N THR A 560 13.42 11.86 -12.53
CA THR A 560 12.32 12.44 -13.32
C THR A 560 11.73 11.40 -14.27
N VAL A 561 12.57 10.63 -14.98
CA VAL A 561 12.12 9.58 -15.91
C VAL A 561 11.36 8.48 -15.17
N ILE A 562 11.91 7.98 -14.05
CA ILE A 562 11.27 6.91 -13.27
C ILE A 562 9.95 7.37 -12.68
N LEU A 563 9.89 8.58 -12.12
CA LEU A 563 8.63 9.12 -11.57
C LEU A 563 7.61 9.39 -12.68
N ALA A 564 8.02 9.92 -13.83
CA ALA A 564 7.11 10.10 -14.97
C ALA A 564 6.54 8.77 -15.46
N ALA A 565 7.39 7.73 -15.56
CA ALA A 565 6.97 6.37 -15.88
C ALA A 565 5.98 5.81 -14.85
N ALA A 566 6.23 6.04 -13.57
CA ALA A 566 5.37 5.65 -12.45
C ALA A 566 4.08 6.49 -12.31
N LEU A 567 3.89 7.52 -13.13
CA LEU A 567 2.64 8.28 -13.22
C LEU A 567 1.78 7.85 -14.41
N VAL A 568 2.31 7.02 -15.33
CA VAL A 568 1.57 6.56 -16.50
C VAL A 568 0.33 5.76 -16.09
N TYR A 569 0.45 4.83 -15.15
CA TYR A 569 -0.69 4.04 -14.68
C TYR A 569 -1.77 4.91 -14.02
N PRO A 570 -1.46 5.75 -13.01
CA PRO A 570 -2.44 6.63 -12.37
C PRO A 570 -3.19 7.52 -13.34
N VAL A 571 -2.47 8.11 -14.28
CA VAL A 571 -3.07 8.94 -15.32
C VAL A 571 -3.99 8.07 -16.17
N ALA A 572 -3.47 7.03 -16.83
CA ALA A 572 -4.21 6.21 -17.78
C ALA A 572 -5.46 5.54 -17.18
N VAL A 573 -5.39 5.02 -15.94
CA VAL A 573 -6.57 4.42 -15.29
C VAL A 573 -7.61 5.46 -14.92
N THR A 574 -7.21 6.67 -14.51
CA THR A 574 -8.15 7.77 -14.28
C THR A 574 -8.89 8.14 -15.56
N PHE A 575 -8.20 8.13 -16.71
CA PHE A 575 -8.83 8.33 -18.01
C PHE A 575 -9.84 7.23 -18.33
N GLU A 576 -9.45 5.98 -18.22
CA GLU A 576 -10.35 4.86 -18.52
C GLU A 576 -11.60 4.89 -17.63
N ARG A 577 -11.44 5.06 -16.32
CA ARG A 577 -12.55 5.04 -15.34
C ARG A 577 -13.52 6.21 -15.48
N THR A 578 -13.02 7.35 -15.92
CA THR A 578 -13.86 8.53 -16.16
C THR A 578 -14.40 8.60 -17.59
N GLY A 579 -14.07 7.61 -18.45
CA GLY A 579 -14.34 7.66 -19.87
C GLY A 579 -13.73 8.91 -20.50
N GLY A 580 -12.50 9.27 -20.16
CA GLY A 580 -11.85 10.51 -20.59
C GLY A 580 -12.55 11.76 -20.04
N PHE A 581 -13.04 11.69 -18.80
CA PHE A 581 -13.88 12.72 -18.16
C PHE A 581 -15.20 13.02 -18.89
N ARG A 582 -15.65 12.14 -19.80
CA ARG A 582 -16.98 12.22 -20.43
C ARG A 582 -18.08 11.73 -19.49
N ASN A 583 -17.76 10.80 -18.59
CA ASN A 583 -18.73 10.26 -17.65
C ASN A 583 -19.09 11.33 -16.61
N PRO A 584 -20.38 11.62 -16.37
CA PRO A 584 -20.75 12.56 -15.33
C PRO A 584 -20.37 12.03 -13.96
N GLN A 585 -19.66 12.86 -13.20
CA GLN A 585 -19.12 12.54 -11.89
C GLN A 585 -20.19 12.71 -10.80
N SER A 586 -20.26 11.75 -9.89
CA SER A 586 -21.17 11.80 -8.73
C SER A 586 -20.54 11.07 -7.55
N MET A 587 -20.79 11.58 -6.34
CA MET A 587 -20.47 10.87 -5.11
C MET A 587 -21.48 9.75 -4.80
N ASN A 588 -22.64 9.74 -5.46
CA ASN A 588 -23.66 8.71 -5.26
C ASN A 588 -23.41 7.52 -6.21
N GLY A 589 -23.01 6.38 -5.62
CA GLY A 589 -22.72 5.14 -6.35
C GLY A 589 -23.88 4.55 -7.14
N LEU A 590 -25.13 4.92 -6.85
CA LEU A 590 -26.30 4.41 -7.56
C LEU A 590 -26.58 5.15 -8.88
N VAL A 591 -25.85 6.22 -9.20
CA VAL A 591 -26.06 6.99 -10.43
C VAL A 591 -25.80 6.15 -11.69
N HIS A 592 -24.86 5.20 -11.64
CA HIS A 592 -24.67 4.26 -12.75
C HIS A 592 -25.92 3.38 -12.96
N VAL A 593 -26.52 2.87 -11.88
CA VAL A 593 -27.75 2.06 -11.93
C VAL A 593 -28.90 2.89 -12.47
N GLN A 594 -29.07 4.12 -11.99
CA GLN A 594 -30.10 5.04 -12.48
C GLN A 594 -30.04 5.26 -14.00
N ARG A 595 -28.86 5.17 -14.61
CA ARG A 595 -28.67 5.34 -16.06
C ARG A 595 -28.81 4.04 -16.85
N GLY A 596 -28.23 2.96 -16.32
CA GLY A 596 -28.19 1.66 -17.00
C GLY A 596 -29.50 0.90 -16.88
N ASP A 597 -30.17 1.00 -15.73
CA ASP A 597 -31.41 0.31 -15.39
C ASP A 597 -32.28 1.17 -14.45
N PRO A 598 -33.04 2.14 -15.01
CA PRO A 598 -33.85 3.06 -14.20
C PRO A 598 -34.93 2.36 -13.37
N ALA A 599 -35.49 1.26 -13.86
CA ALA A 599 -36.53 0.50 -13.15
C ALA A 599 -35.95 -0.19 -11.90
N GLU A 600 -34.78 -0.81 -12.02
CA GLU A 600 -34.06 -1.38 -10.88
C GLU A 600 -33.64 -0.30 -9.87
N TYR A 601 -33.21 0.87 -10.35
CA TYR A 601 -32.93 2.00 -9.47
C TYR A 601 -34.16 2.43 -8.66
N GLU A 602 -35.33 2.54 -9.29
CA GLU A 602 -36.59 2.86 -8.60
C GLU A 602 -36.98 1.78 -7.58
N ALA A 603 -36.79 0.50 -7.92
CA ALA A 603 -37.05 -0.61 -6.99
C ALA A 603 -36.13 -0.55 -5.76
N ILE A 604 -34.83 -0.29 -5.95
CA ILE A 604 -33.86 -0.10 -4.86
C ILE A 604 -34.25 1.09 -3.98
N GLN A 605 -34.64 2.21 -4.59
CA GLN A 605 -35.11 3.40 -3.87
C GLN A 605 -36.40 3.14 -3.09
N TRP A 606 -37.30 2.32 -3.63
CA TRP A 606 -38.51 1.92 -2.94
C TRP A 606 -38.18 1.07 -1.72
N LEU A 607 -37.29 0.09 -1.85
CA LEU A 607 -36.83 -0.75 -0.73
C LEU A 607 -36.24 0.11 0.38
N ASP A 608 -35.32 1.03 0.05
CA ASP A 608 -34.67 1.92 1.01
C ASP A 608 -35.64 2.81 1.80
N ARG A 609 -36.75 3.25 1.17
CA ARG A 609 -37.74 4.15 1.81
C ARG A 609 -38.85 3.44 2.58
N ASN A 610 -39.15 2.19 2.23
CA ASN A 610 -40.35 1.50 2.72
C ASN A 610 -40.04 0.27 3.57
N VAL A 611 -38.81 -0.24 3.53
CA VAL A 611 -38.42 -1.44 4.27
C VAL A 611 -37.64 -1.05 5.52
N GLU A 612 -38.23 -1.36 6.68
CA GLU A 612 -37.56 -1.23 7.97
C GLU A 612 -36.92 -2.55 8.43
N GLY A 613 -35.80 -2.44 9.15
CA GLY A 613 -35.03 -3.57 9.66
C GLY A 613 -34.14 -4.22 8.61
N THR A 614 -33.81 -5.49 8.80
CA THR A 614 -32.96 -6.27 7.89
C THR A 614 -33.65 -7.57 7.44
N PRO A 615 -34.87 -7.49 6.86
CA PRO A 615 -35.54 -8.68 6.35
C PRO A 615 -34.78 -9.33 5.20
N VAL A 616 -34.93 -10.64 5.04
CA VAL A 616 -34.30 -11.37 3.93
C VAL A 616 -35.03 -11.06 2.63
N ILE A 617 -34.27 -10.66 1.61
CA ILE A 617 -34.73 -10.49 0.23
C ILE A 617 -34.19 -11.62 -0.64
N LEU A 618 -35.06 -12.30 -1.37
CA LEU A 618 -34.66 -13.30 -2.35
C LEU A 618 -34.30 -12.60 -3.66
N GLU A 619 -33.16 -12.95 -4.23
CA GLU A 619 -32.70 -12.55 -5.58
C GLU A 619 -31.92 -13.72 -6.20
N ALA A 620 -31.66 -13.68 -7.51
CA ALA A 620 -31.00 -14.76 -8.21
C ALA A 620 -29.53 -14.96 -7.77
N VAL A 621 -29.08 -16.23 -7.81
CA VAL A 621 -27.72 -16.65 -7.48
C VAL A 621 -26.89 -16.78 -8.75
N GLY A 622 -25.63 -16.35 -8.71
CA GLY A 622 -24.71 -16.58 -9.81
C GLY A 622 -23.25 -16.27 -9.46
N ASP A 623 -22.41 -16.29 -10.48
CA ASP A 623 -20.94 -16.28 -10.32
C ASP A 623 -20.41 -15.01 -9.65
N ASP A 624 -19.24 -15.13 -9.01
CA ASP A 624 -18.51 -13.98 -8.46
C ASP A 624 -18.22 -12.92 -9.55
N PHE A 625 -18.25 -11.64 -9.19
CA PHE A 625 -17.95 -10.51 -10.09
C PHE A 625 -18.92 -10.38 -11.29
N SER A 626 -20.13 -10.89 -11.15
CA SER A 626 -21.23 -10.77 -12.11
C SER A 626 -22.27 -9.73 -11.67
N ASP A 627 -23.39 -9.61 -12.40
CA ASP A 627 -24.52 -8.78 -11.96
C ASP A 627 -25.43 -9.46 -10.92
N TYR A 628 -25.18 -10.71 -10.51
CA TYR A 628 -25.97 -11.37 -9.46
C TYR A 628 -25.70 -10.73 -8.08
N SER A 629 -26.59 -10.92 -7.09
CA SER A 629 -26.52 -10.31 -5.74
C SER A 629 -26.59 -8.77 -5.68
N ARG A 630 -26.97 -8.12 -6.78
CA ARG A 630 -26.95 -6.66 -6.95
C ARG A 630 -27.96 -5.91 -6.07
N VAL A 631 -29.10 -6.49 -5.73
CA VAL A 631 -30.14 -5.82 -4.95
C VAL A 631 -29.76 -5.82 -3.47
N SER A 632 -29.33 -6.98 -2.93
CA SER A 632 -28.75 -7.10 -1.58
C SER A 632 -27.58 -6.14 -1.41
N ALA A 633 -26.62 -6.13 -2.34
CA ALA A 633 -25.41 -5.30 -2.24
C ALA A 633 -25.70 -3.79 -2.20
N ARG A 634 -26.79 -3.33 -2.83
CA ARG A 634 -27.15 -1.91 -2.94
C ARG A 634 -28.11 -1.43 -1.85
N THR A 635 -28.89 -2.33 -1.27
CA THR A 635 -29.85 -2.03 -0.19
C THR A 635 -29.32 -2.35 1.20
N GLY A 636 -28.32 -3.24 1.30
CA GLY A 636 -27.85 -3.79 2.58
C GLY A 636 -28.79 -4.83 3.18
N LEU A 637 -29.86 -5.22 2.48
CA LEU A 637 -30.76 -6.29 2.89
C LEU A 637 -30.10 -7.65 2.63
N PRO A 638 -30.08 -8.59 3.58
CA PRO A 638 -29.46 -9.89 3.37
C PRO A 638 -30.24 -10.72 2.34
N THR A 639 -29.52 -11.45 1.48
CA THR A 639 -30.09 -12.52 0.63
C THR A 639 -29.77 -13.92 1.14
N VAL A 640 -30.55 -14.91 0.69
CA VAL A 640 -30.36 -16.35 0.96
C VAL A 640 -28.95 -16.78 0.56
N MET A 641 -28.58 -16.43 -0.66
CA MET A 641 -27.30 -16.71 -1.28
C MET A 641 -27.03 -15.63 -2.34
N GLY A 642 -25.83 -15.06 -2.35
CA GLY A 642 -25.41 -14.09 -3.36
C GLY A 642 -24.44 -14.73 -4.33
N TRP A 643 -23.15 -14.54 -4.07
CA TRP A 643 -22.04 -15.08 -4.85
C TRP A 643 -21.42 -16.31 -4.16
N PRO A 644 -21.58 -17.53 -4.73
CA PRO A 644 -21.09 -18.76 -4.10
C PRO A 644 -19.59 -18.80 -3.84
N GLY A 645 -18.77 -18.33 -4.78
CA GLY A 645 -17.31 -18.36 -4.62
C GLY A 645 -16.85 -17.47 -3.46
N HIS A 646 -17.43 -16.28 -3.30
CA HIS A 646 -17.15 -15.44 -2.13
C HIS A 646 -17.66 -16.05 -0.82
N GLU A 647 -18.82 -16.69 -0.81
CA GLU A 647 -19.31 -17.34 0.41
C GLU A 647 -18.40 -18.51 0.84
N LEU A 648 -17.80 -19.23 -0.12
CA LEU A 648 -16.79 -20.27 0.11
C LEU A 648 -15.47 -19.68 0.64
N GLN A 649 -15.04 -18.52 0.15
CA GLN A 649 -13.85 -17.84 0.67
C GLN A 649 -13.98 -17.50 2.15
N TRP A 650 -15.18 -17.22 2.65
CA TRP A 650 -15.38 -16.89 4.07
C TRP A 650 -15.68 -18.09 4.96
N ARG A 651 -16.00 -19.25 4.38
CA ARG A 651 -16.52 -20.42 5.12
C ARG A 651 -15.76 -21.71 4.83
N GLY A 652 -14.69 -21.61 4.04
CA GLY A 652 -13.89 -22.73 3.57
C GLY A 652 -14.45 -23.37 2.30
N TYR A 653 -13.55 -23.92 1.49
CA TYR A 653 -13.91 -24.75 0.33
C TYR A 653 -14.31 -26.16 0.78
N PRO A 654 -15.33 -26.79 0.17
CA PRO A 654 -15.52 -28.23 0.26
C PRO A 654 -14.32 -28.93 -0.38
N SER A 655 -13.42 -29.43 0.47
CA SER A 655 -12.34 -30.43 0.30
C SER A 655 -11.65 -30.70 -1.08
N ALA A 656 -11.81 -29.91 -2.13
CA ALA A 656 -11.21 -30.21 -3.43
C ALA A 656 -9.69 -29.98 -3.46
N TYR A 657 -9.16 -29.26 -2.46
CA TYR A 657 -7.73 -28.91 -2.34
C TYR A 657 -7.07 -29.35 -1.02
N THR A 658 -7.82 -30.03 -0.15
CA THR A 658 -7.27 -30.69 1.05
C THR A 658 -7.46 -32.20 0.92
N VAL A 659 -6.37 -32.96 1.01
CA VAL A 659 -6.42 -34.42 1.07
C VAL A 659 -7.22 -34.84 2.33
N GLY A 660 -8.50 -35.16 2.16
CA GLY A 660 -9.45 -35.52 3.22
C GLY A 660 -10.88 -35.65 2.69
N PRO A 661 -11.80 -36.30 3.43
CA PRO A 661 -13.17 -36.51 2.98
C PRO A 661 -13.93 -35.18 2.79
N ALA A 662 -14.83 -35.15 1.81
CA ALA A 662 -15.70 -34.02 1.52
C ALA A 662 -16.51 -33.61 2.74
N VAL A 663 -16.21 -32.42 3.27
CA VAL A 663 -17.05 -31.76 4.25
C VAL A 663 -18.19 -31.11 3.47
N GLU A 664 -19.41 -31.61 3.66
CA GLU A 664 -20.63 -30.90 3.25
C GLU A 664 -20.58 -29.49 3.83
N THR A 665 -20.53 -28.47 2.97
CA THR A 665 -20.63 -27.09 3.45
C THR A 665 -22.12 -26.75 3.63
N PRO A 666 -22.54 -26.02 4.69
CA PRO A 666 -23.96 -25.79 5.03
C PRO A 666 -24.83 -25.03 4.00
N TYR A 667 -24.34 -24.84 2.78
CA TYR A 667 -24.87 -23.90 1.80
C TYR A 667 -24.88 -24.45 0.36
N THR A 668 -24.43 -25.69 0.14
CA THR A 668 -24.39 -26.32 -1.20
C THR A 668 -25.76 -26.34 -1.86
N ASP A 669 -26.81 -26.49 -1.05
CA ASP A 669 -28.16 -26.68 -1.55
C ASP A 669 -28.87 -25.34 -1.80
N ARG A 670 -28.32 -24.22 -1.29
CA ARG A 670 -28.97 -22.90 -1.38
C ARG A 670 -29.11 -22.38 -2.80
N PRO A 671 -28.09 -22.46 -3.69
CA PRO A 671 -28.27 -22.09 -5.09
C PRO A 671 -29.42 -22.83 -5.75
N ASP A 672 -29.49 -24.15 -5.56
CA ASP A 672 -30.54 -25.00 -6.13
C ASP A 672 -31.90 -24.69 -5.53
N GLU A 673 -31.99 -24.48 -4.21
CA GLU A 673 -33.25 -24.12 -3.56
C GLU A 673 -33.75 -22.73 -3.95
N VAL A 674 -32.84 -21.74 -4.13
CA VAL A 674 -33.21 -20.43 -4.70
C VAL A 674 -33.75 -20.59 -6.12
N ALA A 675 -33.09 -21.40 -6.95
CA ALA A 675 -33.57 -21.69 -8.30
C ALA A 675 -34.94 -22.39 -8.28
N THR A 676 -35.16 -23.34 -7.36
CA THR A 676 -36.46 -23.99 -7.16
C THR A 676 -37.54 -22.99 -6.79
N ILE A 677 -37.28 -22.03 -5.88
CA ILE A 677 -38.27 -21.00 -5.53
C ILE A 677 -38.73 -20.22 -6.77
N TYR A 678 -37.83 -19.88 -7.70
CA TYR A 678 -38.18 -19.15 -8.92
C TYR A 678 -38.86 -20.00 -10.00
N THR A 679 -38.65 -21.32 -10.01
CA THR A 679 -39.02 -22.18 -11.15
C THR A 679 -40.08 -23.23 -10.84
N THR A 680 -40.34 -23.57 -9.58
CA THR A 680 -41.33 -24.61 -9.23
C THR A 680 -42.75 -24.17 -9.54
N ALA A 681 -43.57 -25.11 -10.01
CA ALA A 681 -45.02 -24.94 -10.15
C ALA A 681 -45.78 -25.31 -8.87
N ASP A 682 -45.13 -25.95 -7.90
CA ASP A 682 -45.74 -26.29 -6.61
C ASP A 682 -45.66 -25.11 -5.63
N ILE A 683 -46.81 -24.48 -5.40
CA ILE A 683 -46.93 -23.34 -4.49
C ILE A 683 -46.55 -23.71 -3.04
N GLN A 684 -46.77 -24.95 -2.60
CA GLN A 684 -46.43 -25.37 -1.24
C GLN A 684 -44.93 -25.53 -1.07
N GLU A 685 -44.25 -26.05 -2.08
CA GLU A 685 -42.79 -26.16 -2.11
C GLU A 685 -42.15 -24.77 -2.04
N ALA A 686 -42.59 -23.84 -2.90
CA ALA A 686 -42.09 -22.46 -2.89
C ALA A 686 -42.31 -21.79 -1.52
N LYS A 687 -43.50 -21.93 -0.92
CA LYS A 687 -43.79 -21.38 0.42
C LYS A 687 -42.92 -21.99 1.51
N ALA A 688 -42.74 -23.31 1.49
CA ALA A 688 -41.90 -23.99 2.47
C ALA A 688 -40.44 -23.50 2.43
N LEU A 689 -39.90 -23.28 1.23
CA LEU A 689 -38.54 -22.75 1.05
C LEU A 689 -38.44 -21.27 1.43
N LEU A 690 -39.45 -20.44 1.11
CA LEU A 690 -39.51 -19.04 1.55
C LEU A 690 -39.54 -18.94 3.08
N ASP A 691 -40.35 -19.77 3.74
CA ASP A 691 -40.44 -19.83 5.20
C ASP A 691 -39.15 -20.35 5.84
N LYS A 692 -38.52 -21.38 5.25
CA LYS A 692 -37.21 -21.93 5.68
C LYS A 692 -36.15 -20.84 5.81
N TYR A 693 -36.12 -19.89 4.87
CA TYR A 693 -35.14 -18.81 4.83
C TYR A 693 -35.63 -17.49 5.43
N GLY A 694 -36.87 -17.42 5.91
CA GLY A 694 -37.46 -16.19 6.43
C GLY A 694 -37.52 -15.07 5.39
N VAL A 695 -37.74 -15.43 4.12
CA VAL A 695 -37.83 -14.46 3.01
C VAL A 695 -39.09 -13.62 3.18
N LYS A 696 -38.90 -12.30 3.24
CA LYS A 696 -40.02 -11.34 3.32
C LYS A 696 -40.33 -10.69 1.98
N TYR A 697 -39.31 -10.54 1.14
CA TYR A 697 -39.43 -9.93 -0.19
C TYR A 697 -38.82 -10.85 -1.23
N VAL A 698 -39.49 -11.00 -2.37
CA VAL A 698 -38.96 -11.67 -3.56
C VAL A 698 -38.74 -10.58 -4.60
N TYR A 699 -37.50 -10.44 -5.06
CA TYR A 699 -37.20 -9.55 -6.17
C TYR A 699 -37.42 -10.30 -7.49
N VAL A 700 -37.93 -9.62 -8.51
CA VAL A 700 -38.07 -10.17 -9.87
C VAL A 700 -37.64 -9.10 -10.84
N GLY A 701 -36.56 -9.37 -11.59
CA GLY A 701 -35.97 -8.45 -12.53
C GLY A 701 -35.45 -9.17 -13.77
N ARG A 702 -34.32 -8.71 -14.31
CA ARG A 702 -33.74 -9.25 -15.54
C ARG A 702 -32.96 -10.56 -15.37
N LEU A 703 -32.59 -10.93 -14.14
CA LEU A 703 -31.73 -12.08 -13.85
C LEU A 703 -32.46 -13.22 -13.14
N GLU A 704 -33.55 -12.89 -12.46
CA GLU A 704 -34.48 -13.81 -11.82
C GLU A 704 -35.39 -14.45 -12.88
#